data_AF-A0A9N8VL61-F1
#
_entry.id   AF-A0A9N8VL61-F1
#
_cell.length_a   1.000
_cell.length_b   1.000
_cell.length_c   1.000
_cell.angle_alpha   90.00
_cell.angle_beta   90.00
_cell.angle_gamma   90.00
#
_symmetry.space_group_name_H-M   'P 1'
#
loop_
_entity.id
_entity.type
_entity.pdbx_description
1 polymer ?
#
loop_
_entity_poly.entity_id
_entity_poly.type
_entity_poly.pdbx_seq_one_letter_code
_entity_poly.pdbx_strand_id
1 'polypeptide(L)'
;MELPCNNRASPNACGSVALLLSGLKAENKEYTPYRVKNAVISSAKSIDDPFGVGFIQVDKAWNFLQSYYDRAEQDLSFEISIFGSPREKRGIYLREAQETSTVQIFTVEVEPKFMSAIDPTSGENNNRKYEFQSRVALINTESWVRAPEFLLFGSQGRSFQVKVDPSQLVPGKFYYAEVQGYDTSSPFPTPLFKVPVTIVKPSILNSGTKYLLNSLSFGPGHIERNFVKVPDGATFADVVFRFSATQNTDPARLWVHLLQLSPQSRFTKYEREYYFTIGKGSYGNSNGDEQIEKKRFAVLGGVTLEVCLAQFWSSLGNHAVSLEFTFHGIQLANHTANGENVAFINGGDAFTRLDIVASVRREDEINPSINLDTLRKALRPTEYSLRPLSPERDMLPNSRQTYGLQLTYTFKATENNQTVTPRFTAFFDYLYDAYFQDFFAIIYDANKKVIGYLDIYPKNVKLEVKGDYTIRAQLRNDSHELLEKLANTICLLDISLSKKVNLEIYSQVFDIFISKKTAGRCALEKGERKALFVASPQDYNVFPKEAKYGDLLVGNLNFVNSLRTDGGQYKVIFAVPPAPVKTKEPTPSGGTGGSKGKDGEKEKSKEETISIQLSESIRDTQIAHIRKFPADSTSRKELIAELEDKHPTHIPLLQTKLEVLFEGLNGAMKPETANAVIEVADQILANIDFTELSAYYGVKQELNNEAAKKKKKEFDEKKKITISALRCKAQSLAVLADRSKTTSSFDSSSSRVNIEELAAQFEKTYQTAMQWLDATSDLKNLLLYVTHERRAHRYGNAIKAINKYLSEQGLTKENVKEIEKAIGLRLELLRELNWDIWIAYEEKWKLIRAPPGGYAPF
;
A
#
# COMPACT_ATOMS: atom_id res chain seq x y z
N MET A 1 -2.87 -13.49 4.29
CA MET A 1 -3.93 -14.49 4.15
C MET A 1 -3.52 -15.65 5.02
N GLU A 2 -3.96 -15.67 6.28
CA GLU A 2 -3.89 -16.90 7.05
C GLU A 2 -4.77 -17.90 6.30
N LEU A 3 -4.17 -18.94 5.73
CA LEU A 3 -4.95 -20.12 5.39
C LEU A 3 -5.70 -20.46 6.68
N PRO A 4 -7.04 -20.59 6.68
CA PRO A 4 -7.70 -21.19 7.80
C PRO A 4 -7.12 -22.60 7.89
N CYS A 5 -6.10 -22.74 8.74
CA CYS A 5 -5.57 -24.00 9.19
C CYS A 5 -6.67 -24.57 10.07
N ASN A 6 -7.75 -25.04 9.42
CA ASN A 6 -8.64 -25.99 10.02
C ASN A 6 -7.72 -27.14 10.40
N ASN A 7 -7.34 -27.21 11.67
CA ASN A 7 -6.91 -28.45 12.29
C ASN A 7 -7.85 -29.51 11.68
N ARG A 8 -7.34 -30.53 10.98
CA ARG A 8 -7.94 -31.26 9.82
C ARG A 8 -9.40 -31.81 9.98
N ALA A 9 -10.12 -31.42 11.02
CA ALA A 9 -11.53 -31.55 11.33
C ALA A 9 -12.50 -31.09 10.22
N SER A 10 -12.26 -29.99 9.50
CA SER A 10 -13.18 -29.59 8.40
C SER A 10 -13.15 -30.61 7.24
N PRO A 11 -11.98 -31.04 6.73
CA PRO A 11 -11.90 -32.19 5.84
C PRO A 11 -12.51 -33.48 6.41
N ASN A 12 -12.32 -33.76 7.71
CA ASN A 12 -12.94 -34.92 8.37
C ASN A 12 -14.48 -34.83 8.37
N ALA A 13 -15.04 -33.66 8.69
CA ALA A 13 -16.49 -33.42 8.62
C ALA A 13 -17.01 -33.58 7.18
N CYS A 14 -16.26 -33.10 6.18
CA CYS A 14 -16.59 -33.32 4.77
C CYS A 14 -16.61 -34.82 4.40
N GLY A 15 -15.58 -35.58 4.81
CA GLY A 15 -15.53 -37.03 4.62
C GLY A 15 -16.68 -37.76 5.32
N SER A 16 -17.01 -37.34 6.54
CA SER A 16 -18.14 -37.84 7.32
C SER A 16 -19.47 -37.62 6.59
N VAL A 17 -19.70 -36.42 6.06
CA VAL A 17 -20.88 -36.11 5.24
C VAL A 17 -20.87 -36.92 3.93
N ALA A 18 -19.71 -37.09 3.28
CA ALA A 18 -19.60 -37.90 2.06
C ALA A 18 -20.02 -39.36 2.28
N LEU A 19 -19.73 -39.95 3.45
CA LEU A 19 -20.20 -41.29 3.82
C LEU A 19 -21.73 -41.34 3.93
N LEU A 20 -22.35 -40.36 4.61
CA LEU A 20 -23.81 -40.27 4.72
C LEU A 20 -24.46 -40.15 3.33
N LEU A 21 -23.92 -39.28 2.48
CA LEU A 21 -24.40 -39.11 1.11
C LEU A 21 -24.21 -40.37 0.26
N SER A 22 -23.12 -41.12 0.48
CA SER A 22 -22.89 -42.39 -0.21
C SER A 22 -23.94 -43.43 0.17
N GLY A 23 -24.29 -43.53 1.46
CA GLY A 23 -25.36 -44.40 1.92
C GLY A 23 -26.72 -44.02 1.35
N LEU A 24 -27.08 -42.73 1.37
CA LEU A 24 -28.36 -42.25 0.82
C LEU A 24 -28.47 -42.56 -0.68
N LYS A 25 -27.39 -42.34 -1.44
CA LYS A 25 -27.34 -42.67 -2.87
C LYS A 25 -27.43 -44.18 -3.13
N ALA A 26 -26.77 -45.00 -2.31
CA ALA A 26 -26.82 -46.46 -2.44
C ALA A 26 -28.22 -47.02 -2.16
N GLU A 27 -28.97 -46.41 -1.22
CA GLU A 27 -30.37 -46.74 -0.95
C GLU A 27 -31.36 -46.05 -1.91
N ASN A 28 -30.88 -45.30 -2.92
CA ASN A 28 -31.69 -44.51 -3.84
C ASN A 28 -32.68 -43.55 -3.14
N LYS A 29 -32.23 -42.95 -2.03
CA LYS A 29 -32.98 -41.97 -1.24
C LYS A 29 -32.61 -40.55 -1.66
N GLU A 30 -33.61 -39.75 -1.98
CA GLU A 30 -33.46 -38.31 -2.17
C GLU A 30 -32.97 -37.63 -0.89
N TYR A 31 -32.25 -36.54 -1.04
CA TYR A 31 -31.68 -35.81 0.09
C TYR A 31 -31.57 -34.32 -0.20
N THR A 32 -31.60 -33.53 0.86
CA THR A 32 -31.36 -32.09 0.81
C THR A 32 -30.17 -31.72 1.72
N PRO A 33 -29.48 -30.60 1.45
CA PRO A 33 -28.43 -30.11 2.35
C PRO A 33 -28.95 -29.87 3.78
N TYR A 34 -30.21 -29.45 3.90
CA TYR A 34 -30.86 -29.15 5.18
C TYR A 34 -31.07 -30.42 6.01
N ARG A 35 -31.59 -31.48 5.40
CA ARG A 35 -31.80 -32.78 6.06
C ARG A 35 -30.51 -33.37 6.59
N VAL A 36 -29.47 -33.38 5.75
CA VAL A 36 -28.16 -33.92 6.14
C VAL A 36 -27.55 -33.10 7.26
N LYS A 37 -27.62 -31.76 7.18
CA LYS A 37 -27.17 -30.86 8.25
C LYS A 37 -27.95 -31.11 9.55
N ASN A 38 -29.27 -31.22 9.48
CA ASN A 38 -30.13 -31.46 10.64
C ASN A 38 -29.80 -32.79 11.31
N ALA A 39 -29.58 -33.85 10.54
CA ALA A 39 -29.16 -35.15 11.07
C ALA A 39 -27.82 -35.04 11.81
N VAL A 40 -26.81 -34.40 11.20
CA VAL A 40 -25.48 -34.22 11.79
C VAL A 40 -25.53 -33.42 13.09
N ILE A 41 -26.29 -32.31 13.12
CA ILE A 41 -26.40 -31.46 14.33
C ILE A 41 -27.19 -32.19 15.42
N SER A 42 -28.31 -32.84 15.07
CA SER A 42 -29.20 -33.52 16.00
C SER A 42 -28.56 -34.74 16.66
N SER A 43 -27.65 -35.41 15.96
CA SER A 43 -26.98 -36.62 16.45
C SER A 43 -25.60 -36.36 17.04
N ALA A 44 -25.18 -35.09 17.12
CA ALA A 44 -23.85 -34.72 17.59
C ALA A 44 -23.67 -35.07 19.07
N LYS A 45 -22.45 -35.49 19.44
CA LYS A 45 -22.08 -35.72 20.84
C LYS A 45 -21.75 -34.37 21.50
N SER A 46 -22.47 -34.02 22.57
CA SER A 46 -22.13 -32.83 23.37
C SER A 46 -20.70 -32.90 23.91
N ILE A 47 -20.03 -31.77 23.90
CA ILE A 47 -18.74 -31.52 24.55
C ILE A 47 -18.84 -30.34 25.53
N ASP A 48 -20.08 -29.99 25.91
CA ASP A 48 -20.40 -28.86 26.79
C ASP A 48 -19.87 -27.52 26.26
N ASP A 49 -19.88 -27.38 24.92
CA ASP A 49 -19.60 -26.12 24.25
C ASP A 49 -20.65 -25.06 24.62
N PRO A 50 -20.27 -23.80 24.90
CA PRO A 50 -21.21 -22.75 25.32
C PRO A 50 -22.35 -22.45 24.33
N PHE A 51 -22.16 -22.74 23.04
CA PHE A 51 -23.19 -22.59 22.00
C PHE A 51 -23.89 -23.92 21.67
N GLY A 52 -23.58 -25.00 22.40
CA GLY A 52 -24.15 -26.32 22.16
C GLY A 52 -23.61 -27.02 20.91
N VAL A 53 -22.42 -26.65 20.42
CA VAL A 53 -21.80 -27.31 19.26
C VAL A 53 -21.15 -28.63 19.68
N GLY A 54 -21.58 -29.74 19.08
CA GLY A 54 -21.09 -31.09 19.39
C GLY A 54 -20.14 -31.69 18.36
N PHE A 55 -19.55 -32.84 18.69
CA PHE A 55 -18.77 -33.66 17.76
C PHE A 55 -19.66 -34.52 16.87
N ILE A 56 -19.33 -34.59 15.57
CA ILE A 56 -20.05 -35.40 14.58
C ILE A 56 -19.98 -36.89 14.95
N GLN A 57 -21.10 -37.59 14.79
CA GLN A 57 -21.24 -39.04 14.99
C GLN A 57 -21.92 -39.63 13.74
N VAL A 58 -21.14 -40.20 12.82
CA VAL A 58 -21.62 -40.60 11.48
C VAL A 58 -22.66 -41.71 11.56
N ASP A 59 -22.40 -42.73 12.38
CA ASP A 59 -23.31 -43.83 12.66
C ASP A 59 -24.65 -43.34 13.23
N LYS A 60 -24.61 -42.42 14.19
CA LYS A 60 -25.82 -41.85 14.78
C LYS A 60 -26.57 -40.93 13.82
N ALA A 61 -25.85 -40.16 13.01
CA ALA A 61 -26.44 -39.32 11.97
C ALA A 61 -27.14 -40.18 10.91
N TRP A 62 -26.54 -41.32 10.55
CA TRP A 62 -27.15 -42.30 9.66
C TRP A 62 -28.42 -42.90 10.25
N ASN A 63 -28.37 -43.36 11.51
CA ASN A 63 -29.54 -43.89 12.21
C ASN A 63 -30.65 -42.84 12.32
N PHE A 64 -30.31 -41.58 12.54
CA PHE A 64 -31.24 -40.46 12.54
C PHE A 64 -31.91 -40.28 11.18
N LEU A 65 -31.13 -40.28 10.09
CA LEU A 65 -31.64 -40.18 8.72
C LEU A 65 -32.60 -41.33 8.40
N GLN A 66 -32.27 -42.56 8.79
CA GLN A 66 -33.14 -43.72 8.57
C GLN A 66 -34.44 -43.63 9.38
N SER A 67 -34.35 -43.26 10.66
CA SER A 67 -35.51 -43.22 11.57
C SER A 67 -36.51 -42.14 11.22
N TYR A 68 -36.05 -41.05 10.61
CA TYR A 68 -36.86 -39.86 10.37
C TYR A 68 -36.85 -39.42 8.90
N TYR A 69 -36.61 -40.36 7.98
CA TYR A 69 -36.52 -40.06 6.56
C TYR A 69 -37.81 -39.43 6.02
N ASP A 70 -38.98 -39.95 6.41
CA ASP A 70 -40.27 -39.51 5.87
C ASP A 70 -40.75 -38.13 6.40
N ARG A 71 -39.94 -37.46 7.23
CA ARG A 71 -40.24 -36.12 7.76
C ARG A 71 -39.91 -35.04 6.74
N ALA A 72 -40.93 -34.44 6.13
CA ALA A 72 -40.77 -33.40 5.11
C ALA A 72 -40.17 -32.09 5.67
N GLU A 73 -40.31 -31.82 6.97
CA GLU A 73 -39.79 -30.62 7.63
C GLU A 73 -38.26 -30.59 7.63
N GLN A 74 -37.60 -31.74 7.51
CA GLN A 74 -36.14 -31.82 7.42
C GLN A 74 -35.58 -31.23 6.12
N ASP A 75 -36.43 -31.09 5.09
CA ASP A 75 -36.05 -30.53 3.80
C ASP A 75 -36.25 -29.02 3.72
N LEU A 76 -36.54 -28.38 4.86
CA LEU A 76 -36.71 -26.94 4.99
C LEU A 76 -35.54 -26.34 5.78
N SER A 77 -35.17 -25.12 5.40
CA SER A 77 -34.33 -24.25 6.21
C SER A 77 -35.18 -23.14 6.80
N PHE A 78 -35.04 -22.84 8.08
CA PHE A 78 -35.73 -21.72 8.69
C PHE A 78 -34.78 -20.54 8.79
N GLU A 79 -35.11 -19.47 8.07
CA GLU A 79 -34.41 -18.20 8.15
C GLU A 79 -34.95 -17.37 9.31
N ILE A 80 -34.05 -16.74 10.05
CA ILE A 80 -34.37 -15.97 11.25
C ILE A 80 -33.91 -14.55 11.01
N SER A 81 -34.83 -13.60 11.13
CA SER A 81 -34.56 -12.17 11.00
C SER A 81 -35.00 -11.42 12.26
N ILE A 82 -34.32 -10.33 12.60
CA ILE A 82 -34.71 -9.44 13.71
C ILE A 82 -35.16 -8.10 13.14
N PHE A 83 -36.46 -7.80 13.23
CA PHE A 83 -37.05 -6.55 12.75
C PHE A 83 -36.55 -5.33 13.53
N GLY A 84 -36.65 -4.16 12.89
CA GLY A 84 -36.27 -2.87 13.50
C GLY A 84 -34.76 -2.65 13.61
N SER A 85 -33.94 -3.59 13.13
CA SER A 85 -32.52 -3.37 12.94
C SER A 85 -32.26 -2.77 11.55
N PRO A 86 -31.29 -1.84 11.39
CA PRO A 86 -30.90 -1.29 10.09
C PRO A 86 -30.37 -2.35 9.10
N ARG A 87 -30.19 -3.59 9.55
CA ARG A 87 -29.63 -4.74 8.82
C ARG A 87 -30.31 -6.01 9.28
N GLU A 88 -30.36 -6.98 8.38
CA GLU A 88 -30.81 -8.35 8.69
C GLU A 88 -29.84 -8.99 9.70
N LYS A 89 -30.33 -9.17 10.94
CA LYS A 89 -29.62 -9.92 11.98
C LYS A 89 -30.20 -11.31 12.07
N ARG A 90 -29.34 -12.32 12.28
CA ARG A 90 -29.72 -13.74 12.40
C ARG A 90 -29.98 -14.19 13.84
N GLY A 91 -30.00 -13.26 14.80
CA GLY A 91 -30.07 -13.54 16.22
C GLY A 91 -30.03 -12.27 17.07
N ILE A 92 -30.38 -12.41 18.35
CA ILE A 92 -30.33 -11.33 19.32
C ILE A 92 -28.97 -11.35 19.98
N TYR A 93 -28.20 -10.26 19.84
CA TYR A 93 -26.90 -10.11 20.46
C TYR A 93 -26.82 -8.80 21.23
N LEU A 94 -26.71 -8.90 22.56
CA LEU A 94 -26.52 -7.77 23.47
C LEU A 94 -25.10 -7.81 24.01
N ARG A 95 -24.30 -6.79 23.75
CA ARG A 95 -22.90 -6.72 24.18
C ARG A 95 -22.60 -5.46 24.99
N GLU A 96 -23.19 -4.33 24.61
CA GLU A 96 -22.83 -3.07 25.23
C GLU A 96 -23.58 -2.82 26.54
N ALA A 97 -22.94 -2.09 27.45
CA ALA A 97 -23.47 -1.87 28.80
C ALA A 97 -24.90 -1.30 28.79
N GLN A 98 -25.21 -0.40 27.84
CA GLN A 98 -26.55 0.16 27.67
C GLN A 98 -27.57 -0.93 27.27
N GLU A 99 -27.18 -1.83 26.36
CA GLU A 99 -28.02 -2.94 25.91
C GLU A 99 -28.29 -3.94 27.04
N THR A 100 -27.31 -4.17 27.91
CA THR A 100 -27.44 -5.15 29.01
C THR A 100 -27.96 -4.57 30.32
N SER A 101 -28.26 -3.27 30.36
CA SER A 101 -28.73 -2.58 31.57
C SER A 101 -30.25 -2.60 31.74
N THR A 102 -30.99 -2.83 30.64
CA THR A 102 -32.45 -2.72 30.61
C THR A 102 -33.06 -3.93 29.91
N VAL A 103 -34.34 -4.16 30.21
CA VAL A 103 -35.13 -5.18 29.53
C VAL A 103 -35.45 -4.71 28.12
N GLN A 104 -35.25 -5.58 27.14
CA GLN A 104 -35.50 -5.28 25.72
C GLN A 104 -36.50 -6.26 25.10
N ILE A 105 -37.24 -5.77 24.11
CA ILE A 105 -38.20 -6.57 23.34
C ILE A 105 -37.79 -6.50 21.87
N PHE A 106 -37.57 -7.66 21.27
CA PHE A 106 -37.20 -7.82 19.87
C PHE A 106 -38.36 -8.44 19.11
N THR A 107 -38.61 -7.98 17.89
CA THR A 107 -39.55 -8.67 16.99
C THR A 107 -38.74 -9.57 16.09
N VAL A 108 -38.93 -10.88 16.24
CA VAL A 108 -38.23 -11.93 15.49
C VAL A 108 -39.15 -12.44 14.41
N GLU A 109 -38.64 -12.58 13.20
CA GLU A 109 -39.29 -13.29 12.10
C GLU A 109 -38.67 -14.65 11.90
N VAL A 110 -39.52 -15.64 11.64
CA VAL A 110 -39.08 -16.96 11.19
C VAL A 110 -39.76 -17.27 9.87
N GLU A 111 -38.97 -17.53 8.83
CA GLU A 111 -39.45 -17.83 7.49
C GLU A 111 -38.91 -19.18 6.98
N PRO A 112 -39.78 -20.12 6.56
CA PRO A 112 -39.35 -21.37 5.96
C PRO A 112 -38.89 -21.17 4.51
N LYS A 113 -37.64 -21.55 4.22
CA LYS A 113 -37.04 -21.57 2.90
C LYS A 113 -37.01 -23.00 2.34
N PHE A 114 -37.59 -23.13 1.17
CA PHE A 114 -37.64 -24.37 0.40
C PHE A 114 -36.41 -24.46 -0.52
N MET A 115 -35.95 -25.67 -0.80
CA MET A 115 -34.85 -25.89 -1.74
C MET A 115 -35.16 -25.24 -3.10
N SER A 116 -34.15 -24.63 -3.74
CA SER A 116 -34.30 -23.94 -5.04
C SER A 116 -35.32 -22.79 -5.05
N ALA A 117 -35.66 -22.21 -3.89
CA ALA A 117 -36.59 -21.07 -3.83
C ALA A 117 -35.99 -19.73 -4.31
N ILE A 118 -34.66 -19.60 -4.36
CA ILE A 118 -33.95 -18.36 -4.71
C ILE A 118 -33.84 -18.18 -6.23
N ASP A 119 -33.65 -19.26 -6.98
CA ASP A 119 -33.69 -19.30 -8.45
C ASP A 119 -34.65 -20.42 -8.89
N PRO A 120 -35.98 -20.21 -8.79
CA PRO A 120 -36.96 -21.22 -9.14
C PRO A 120 -37.00 -21.42 -10.65
N THR A 121 -36.45 -22.54 -11.13
CA THR A 121 -36.44 -22.89 -12.56
C THR A 121 -37.79 -23.35 -13.11
N SER A 122 -38.68 -23.87 -12.26
CA SER A 122 -39.84 -24.67 -12.72
C SER A 122 -41.07 -24.67 -11.78
N GLY A 123 -41.12 -23.83 -10.74
CA GLY A 123 -42.30 -23.71 -9.85
C GLY A 123 -42.63 -24.97 -9.02
N GLU A 124 -41.74 -25.97 -9.00
CA GLU A 124 -41.94 -27.30 -8.39
C GLU A 124 -42.37 -27.25 -6.91
N ASN A 125 -41.95 -26.22 -6.17
CA ASN A 125 -42.27 -26.08 -4.75
C ASN A 125 -43.55 -25.25 -4.46
N ASN A 126 -44.29 -24.79 -5.48
CA ASN A 126 -45.45 -23.93 -5.26
C ASN A 126 -46.57 -24.64 -4.50
N ASN A 127 -46.88 -25.90 -4.83
CA ASN A 127 -47.88 -26.69 -4.10
C ASN A 127 -47.44 -26.91 -2.65
N ARG A 128 -46.17 -27.28 -2.44
CA ARG A 128 -45.59 -27.46 -1.10
C ARG A 128 -45.66 -26.18 -0.28
N LYS A 129 -45.40 -25.01 -0.88
CA LYS A 129 -45.54 -23.71 -0.21
C LYS A 129 -46.99 -23.42 0.17
N TYR A 130 -47.92 -23.65 -0.74
CA TYR A 130 -49.35 -23.41 -0.50
C TYR A 130 -49.90 -24.28 0.64
N GLU A 131 -49.52 -25.55 0.67
CA GLU A 131 -49.97 -26.53 1.67
C GLU A 131 -49.21 -26.43 2.99
N PHE A 132 -48.06 -25.77 3.02
CA PHE A 132 -47.23 -25.70 4.23
C PHE A 132 -47.90 -24.90 5.33
N GLN A 133 -48.13 -25.57 6.45
CA GLN A 133 -48.59 -25.00 7.70
C GLN A 133 -47.89 -25.71 8.85
N SER A 134 -47.29 -24.94 9.77
CA SER A 134 -46.63 -25.49 10.95
C SER A 134 -47.20 -24.89 12.23
N ARG A 135 -47.52 -25.78 13.20
CA ARG A 135 -48.04 -25.43 14.52
C ARG A 135 -46.93 -25.63 15.53
N VAL A 136 -46.29 -24.54 15.94
CA VAL A 136 -45.03 -24.60 16.68
C VAL A 136 -45.22 -24.18 18.14
N ALA A 137 -44.74 -25.01 19.06
CA ALA A 137 -44.54 -24.61 20.45
C ALA A 137 -43.15 -23.99 20.60
N LEU A 138 -43.07 -22.82 21.23
CA LEU A 138 -41.80 -22.14 21.49
C LEU A 138 -41.35 -22.40 22.92
N ILE A 139 -40.13 -22.89 23.07
CA ILE A 139 -39.52 -23.22 24.37
C ILE A 139 -38.25 -22.39 24.54
N ASN A 140 -38.16 -21.67 25.64
CA ASN A 140 -36.96 -20.90 25.98
C ASN A 140 -36.04 -21.78 26.82
N THR A 141 -34.74 -21.80 26.51
CA THR A 141 -33.77 -22.59 27.29
C THR A 141 -33.45 -21.97 28.65
N GLU A 142 -33.68 -20.66 28.80
CA GLU A 142 -33.31 -19.89 29.97
C GLU A 142 -34.44 -18.95 30.43
N SER A 143 -34.52 -18.71 31.75
CA SER A 143 -35.62 -17.96 32.37
C SER A 143 -35.62 -16.45 32.10
N TRP A 144 -34.47 -15.89 31.71
CA TRP A 144 -34.29 -14.48 31.35
C TRP A 144 -34.66 -14.17 29.89
N VAL A 145 -35.07 -15.18 29.11
CA VAL A 145 -35.69 -15.03 27.80
C VAL A 145 -37.16 -15.44 27.89
N ARG A 146 -38.06 -14.66 27.28
CA ARG A 146 -39.48 -14.99 27.19
C ARG A 146 -40.00 -14.76 25.77
N ALA A 147 -40.68 -15.76 25.23
CA ALA A 147 -41.41 -15.70 23.96
C ALA A 147 -42.85 -16.20 24.18
N PRO A 148 -43.80 -15.92 23.28
CA PRO A 148 -45.11 -16.55 23.25
C PRO A 148 -44.99 -18.08 23.25
N GLU A 149 -45.95 -18.81 23.81
CA GLU A 149 -45.86 -20.27 23.90
C GLU A 149 -46.14 -20.98 22.57
N PHE A 150 -46.89 -20.35 21.67
CA PHE A 150 -47.36 -20.96 20.43
C PHE A 150 -47.24 -20.01 19.23
N LEU A 151 -46.88 -20.57 18.08
CA LEU A 151 -46.76 -19.88 16.81
C LEU A 151 -47.34 -20.74 15.68
N LEU A 152 -48.29 -20.20 14.93
CA LEU A 152 -48.81 -20.81 13.70
C LEU A 152 -48.37 -19.99 12.50
N PHE A 153 -47.67 -20.62 11.55
CA PHE A 153 -47.22 -19.94 10.33
C PHE A 153 -47.29 -20.86 9.10
N GLY A 154 -47.42 -20.23 7.94
CA GLY A 154 -47.36 -20.88 6.62
C GLY A 154 -46.06 -20.55 5.89
N SER A 155 -46.02 -20.70 4.58
CA SER A 155 -44.77 -20.55 3.80
C SER A 155 -44.15 -19.15 3.80
N GLN A 156 -44.92 -18.11 4.15
CA GLN A 156 -44.43 -16.72 4.25
C GLN A 156 -43.76 -16.41 5.60
N GLY A 157 -43.70 -17.40 6.50
CA GLY A 157 -43.19 -17.17 7.85
C GLY A 157 -44.16 -16.41 8.74
N ARG A 158 -43.68 -16.05 9.93
CA ARG A 158 -44.40 -15.21 10.87
C ARG A 158 -43.46 -14.54 11.87
N SER A 159 -43.84 -13.36 12.32
CA SER A 159 -43.15 -12.64 13.38
C SER A 159 -43.78 -12.81 14.76
N PHE A 160 -42.94 -12.77 15.79
CA PHE A 160 -43.33 -12.81 17.20
C PHE A 160 -42.34 -12.00 18.05
N GLN A 161 -42.74 -11.65 19.27
CA GLN A 161 -41.89 -10.87 20.17
C GLN A 161 -41.07 -11.77 21.10
N VAL A 162 -39.81 -11.41 21.30
CA VAL A 162 -38.91 -12.04 22.27
C VAL A 162 -38.46 -10.98 23.26
N LYS A 163 -38.79 -11.17 24.54
CA LYS A 163 -38.37 -10.34 25.65
C LYS A 163 -37.09 -10.92 26.25
N VAL A 164 -36.08 -10.07 26.43
CA VAL A 164 -34.78 -10.43 26.99
C VAL A 164 -34.50 -9.54 28.21
N ASP A 165 -34.27 -10.16 29.37
CA ASP A 165 -34.03 -9.47 30.65
C ASP A 165 -32.61 -9.74 31.18
N PRO A 166 -31.63 -8.89 30.84
CA PRO A 166 -30.26 -9.02 31.34
C PRO A 166 -30.08 -8.52 32.77
N SER A 167 -31.09 -7.91 33.41
CA SER A 167 -30.90 -7.10 34.63
C SER A 167 -30.32 -7.89 35.81
N GLN A 168 -30.76 -9.14 35.99
CA GLN A 168 -30.35 -10.02 37.10
C GLN A 168 -29.09 -10.86 36.80
N LEU A 169 -28.56 -10.80 35.58
CA LEU A 169 -27.36 -11.56 35.21
C LEU A 169 -26.11 -11.00 35.89
N VAL A 170 -25.13 -11.86 36.18
CA VAL A 170 -23.87 -11.43 36.81
C VAL A 170 -23.03 -10.67 35.78
N PRO A 171 -22.55 -9.46 36.08
CA PRO A 171 -21.63 -8.74 35.20
C PRO A 171 -20.29 -9.47 35.00
N GLY A 172 -19.59 -9.12 33.93
CA GLY A 172 -18.30 -9.68 33.56
C GLY A 172 -18.37 -11.01 32.83
N LYS A 173 -19.56 -11.54 32.52
CA LYS A 173 -19.77 -12.89 32.00
C LYS A 173 -20.53 -12.93 30.67
N PHE A 174 -20.40 -14.08 30.02
CA PHE A 174 -21.11 -14.47 28.80
C PHE A 174 -22.30 -15.38 29.15
N TYR A 175 -23.42 -15.18 28.46
CA TYR A 175 -24.65 -15.96 28.58
C TYR A 175 -25.21 -16.27 27.19
N TYR A 176 -25.74 -17.49 27.04
CA TYR A 176 -26.36 -17.96 25.82
C TYR A 176 -27.69 -18.62 26.13
N ALA A 177 -28.69 -18.34 25.31
CA ALA A 177 -29.99 -18.99 25.34
C ALA A 177 -30.54 -19.15 23.93
N GLU A 178 -31.55 -20.00 23.79
CA GLU A 178 -32.26 -20.21 22.54
C GLU A 178 -33.77 -20.11 22.78
N VAL A 179 -34.49 -19.54 21.82
CA VAL A 179 -35.93 -19.80 21.65
C VAL A 179 -36.06 -20.90 20.61
N GLN A 180 -36.47 -22.09 21.04
CA GLN A 180 -36.54 -23.30 20.24
C GLN A 180 -37.98 -23.55 19.79
N GLY A 181 -38.19 -23.73 18.48
CA GLY A 181 -39.51 -24.05 17.93
C GLY A 181 -39.68 -25.54 17.68
N TYR A 182 -40.64 -26.19 18.32
CA TYR A 182 -40.98 -27.60 18.11
C TYR A 182 -42.34 -27.74 17.45
N ASP A 183 -42.45 -28.60 16.43
CA ASP A 183 -43.76 -28.92 15.83
C ASP A 183 -44.62 -29.71 16.82
N THR A 184 -45.82 -29.20 17.07
CA THR A 184 -46.83 -29.83 17.93
C THR A 184 -47.65 -30.89 17.20
N SER A 185 -47.73 -30.81 15.87
CA SER A 185 -48.47 -31.77 15.03
C SER A 185 -47.72 -33.09 14.90
N SER A 186 -46.40 -33.02 15.01
CA SER A 186 -45.49 -34.13 14.82
C SER A 186 -44.32 -34.00 15.80
N PRO A 187 -44.42 -34.59 17.01
CA PRO A 187 -43.34 -34.55 17.98
C PRO A 187 -42.04 -35.11 17.39
N PHE A 188 -41.04 -34.23 17.32
CA PHE A 188 -39.71 -34.51 16.77
C PHE A 188 -38.68 -34.25 17.87
N PRO A 189 -37.64 -35.08 18.03
CA PRO A 189 -36.69 -34.92 19.13
C PRO A 189 -35.84 -33.66 19.02
N THR A 190 -35.88 -32.94 17.90
CA THR A 190 -35.12 -31.72 17.70
C THR A 190 -36.00 -30.55 17.23
N PRO A 191 -35.60 -29.31 17.54
CA PRO A 191 -36.37 -28.14 17.14
C PRO A 191 -36.26 -27.90 15.63
N LEU A 192 -37.34 -27.41 15.03
CA LEU A 192 -37.39 -26.95 13.64
C LEU A 192 -36.43 -25.78 13.41
N PHE A 193 -36.41 -24.84 14.35
CA PHE A 193 -35.55 -23.67 14.33
C PHE A 193 -35.15 -23.26 15.75
N LYS A 194 -34.06 -22.49 15.82
CA LYS A 194 -33.50 -21.97 17.07
C LYS A 194 -33.16 -20.50 16.88
N VAL A 195 -33.80 -19.62 17.64
CA VAL A 195 -33.44 -18.18 17.68
C VAL A 195 -32.34 -18.00 18.73
N PRO A 196 -31.09 -17.72 18.34
CA PRO A 196 -30.02 -17.56 19.31
C PRO A 196 -30.13 -16.20 20.01
N VAL A 197 -29.99 -16.22 21.33
CA VAL A 197 -29.95 -15.05 22.20
C VAL A 197 -28.63 -15.07 22.97
N THR A 198 -27.74 -14.16 22.61
CA THR A 198 -26.41 -14.05 23.22
C THR A 198 -26.31 -12.75 24.00
N ILE A 199 -25.88 -12.84 25.26
CA ILE A 199 -25.65 -11.68 26.12
C ILE A 199 -24.22 -11.71 26.63
N VAL A 200 -23.50 -10.62 26.40
CA VAL A 200 -22.22 -10.32 27.05
C VAL A 200 -22.49 -9.16 28.00
N LYS A 201 -22.56 -9.43 29.30
CA LYS A 201 -22.84 -8.38 30.29
C LYS A 201 -21.54 -7.83 30.85
N PRO A 202 -21.07 -6.64 30.45
CA PRO A 202 -19.80 -6.11 30.92
C PRO A 202 -19.86 -5.70 32.40
N SER A 203 -18.75 -5.86 33.10
CA SER A 203 -18.52 -5.22 34.40
C SER A 203 -18.41 -3.72 34.23
N ILE A 204 -19.09 -2.96 35.09
CA ILE A 204 -19.05 -1.49 35.11
C ILE A 204 -18.17 -1.04 36.28
N LEU A 205 -17.27 -0.09 36.02
CA LEU A 205 -16.41 0.49 37.04
C LEU A 205 -17.16 1.60 37.77
N ASN A 206 -17.47 1.40 39.07
CA ASN A 206 -18.31 2.33 39.82
C ASN A 206 -17.62 3.67 40.15
N SER A 207 -16.31 3.67 40.49
CA SER A 207 -15.57 4.90 40.85
C SER A 207 -14.05 4.83 40.58
N GLY A 208 -13.58 3.93 39.72
CA GLY A 208 -12.15 3.68 39.51
C GLY A 208 -11.75 3.67 38.04
N THR A 209 -10.45 3.86 37.78
CA THR A 209 -9.84 3.65 36.46
C THR A 209 -9.21 2.28 36.32
N LYS A 210 -9.28 1.47 37.37
CA LYS A 210 -8.64 0.17 37.45
C LYS A 210 -9.67 -0.94 37.36
N TYR A 211 -9.37 -1.94 36.55
CA TYR A 211 -10.12 -3.20 36.50
C TYR A 211 -9.18 -4.34 36.90
N LEU A 212 -9.54 -5.04 37.97
CA LEU A 212 -8.72 -6.10 38.56
C LEU A 212 -9.38 -7.46 38.35
N LEU A 213 -8.58 -8.41 37.88
CA LEU A 213 -8.88 -9.83 37.82
C LEU A 213 -7.84 -10.55 38.68
N ASN A 214 -8.20 -10.90 39.91
CA ASN A 214 -7.26 -11.44 40.88
C ASN A 214 -7.29 -12.98 40.89
N SER A 215 -6.10 -13.58 40.96
CA SER A 215 -5.89 -15.01 41.22
C SER A 215 -6.72 -15.94 40.33
N LEU A 216 -6.80 -15.64 39.04
CA LEU A 216 -7.43 -16.53 38.06
C LEU A 216 -6.59 -17.81 37.95
N SER A 217 -7.22 -18.97 38.18
CA SER A 217 -6.55 -20.27 38.12
C SER A 217 -6.68 -20.88 36.73
N PHE A 218 -5.54 -21.22 36.12
CA PHE A 218 -5.48 -21.86 34.81
C PHE A 218 -4.82 -23.22 34.91
N GLY A 219 -5.41 -24.20 34.23
CA GLY A 219 -4.77 -25.47 33.91
C GLY A 219 -4.57 -25.61 32.39
N PRO A 220 -3.96 -26.72 31.92
CA PRO A 220 -3.69 -26.93 30.50
C PRO A 220 -4.96 -26.85 29.65
N GLY A 221 -4.99 -25.92 28.68
CA GLY A 221 -6.13 -25.73 27.77
C GLY A 221 -7.31 -24.96 28.36
N HIS A 222 -7.22 -24.48 29.61
CA HIS A 222 -8.24 -23.65 30.21
C HIS A 222 -8.29 -22.27 29.56
N ILE A 223 -9.50 -21.79 29.25
CA ILE A 223 -9.77 -20.49 28.63
C ILE A 223 -10.78 -19.76 29.51
N GLU A 224 -10.44 -18.55 29.91
CA GLU A 224 -11.29 -17.70 30.74
C GLU A 224 -11.56 -16.38 30.01
N ARG A 225 -12.83 -15.99 29.90
CA ARG A 225 -13.27 -14.76 29.23
C ARG A 225 -13.97 -13.85 30.21
N ASN A 226 -13.44 -12.63 30.34
CA ASN A 226 -14.00 -11.58 31.17
C ASN A 226 -14.36 -10.37 30.31
N PHE A 227 -15.38 -9.62 30.73
CA PHE A 227 -15.88 -8.48 29.97
C PHE A 227 -15.97 -7.24 30.84
N VAL A 228 -15.44 -6.12 30.36
CA VAL A 228 -15.46 -4.85 31.10
C VAL A 228 -15.87 -3.71 30.17
N LYS A 229 -16.73 -2.81 30.65
CA LYS A 229 -17.03 -1.57 29.94
C LYS A 229 -15.81 -0.66 30.09
N VAL A 230 -15.17 -0.33 28.98
CA VAL A 230 -14.09 0.66 28.99
C VAL A 230 -14.68 2.02 29.40
N PRO A 231 -14.08 2.76 30.35
CA PRO A 231 -14.57 4.07 30.75
C PRO A 231 -14.78 5.01 29.56
N ASP A 232 -15.85 5.78 29.62
CA ASP A 232 -16.12 6.82 28.62
C ASP A 232 -14.95 7.82 28.61
N GLY A 233 -14.44 8.09 27.41
CA GLY A 233 -13.29 8.97 27.20
C GLY A 233 -11.90 8.33 27.36
N ALA A 234 -11.79 7.03 27.66
CA ALA A 234 -10.52 6.33 27.63
C ALA A 234 -9.99 6.20 26.18
N THR A 235 -8.67 6.32 26.04
CA THR A 235 -7.96 6.29 24.75
C THR A 235 -6.88 5.20 24.70
N PHE A 236 -6.34 4.82 25.86
CA PHE A 236 -5.41 3.70 25.98
C PHE A 236 -5.50 3.08 27.38
N ALA A 237 -4.97 1.87 27.54
CA ALA A 237 -4.91 1.17 28.81
C ALA A 237 -3.53 0.57 29.02
N ASP A 238 -3.09 0.56 30.28
CA ASP A 238 -1.97 -0.24 30.76
C ASP A 238 -2.51 -1.52 31.37
N VAL A 239 -1.95 -2.66 31.01
CA VAL A 239 -2.23 -3.95 31.64
C VAL A 239 -0.97 -4.48 32.30
N VAL A 240 -1.08 -4.84 33.58
CA VAL A 240 -0.05 -5.47 34.38
C VAL A 240 -0.47 -6.91 34.65
N PHE A 241 0.31 -7.85 34.17
CA PHE A 241 0.15 -9.26 34.47
C PHE A 241 1.07 -9.60 35.65
N ARG A 242 0.50 -10.20 36.70
CA ARG A 242 1.23 -10.68 37.87
C ARG A 242 1.07 -12.18 37.95
N PHE A 243 2.19 -12.86 38.05
CA PHE A 243 2.26 -14.30 38.16
C PHE A 243 2.89 -14.66 39.50
N SER A 244 2.12 -15.40 40.29
CA SER A 244 2.56 -15.92 41.58
C SER A 244 2.53 -17.44 41.52
N ALA A 245 3.69 -18.07 41.69
CA ALA A 245 3.78 -19.52 41.84
C ALA A 245 3.36 -19.88 43.27
N THR A 246 2.22 -20.55 43.44
CA THR A 246 1.79 -21.03 44.77
C THR A 246 2.54 -22.29 45.20
N GLN A 247 3.15 -23.00 44.24
CA GLN A 247 3.95 -24.22 44.42
C GLN A 247 5.07 -24.23 43.37
N ASN A 248 5.98 -25.21 43.43
CA ASN A 248 6.93 -25.40 42.32
C ASN A 248 6.16 -25.78 41.05
N THR A 249 6.19 -24.92 40.02
CA THR A 249 5.45 -25.10 38.77
C THR A 249 6.37 -25.17 37.55
N ASP A 250 5.98 -25.99 36.58
CA ASP A 250 6.62 -26.02 35.26
C ASP A 250 6.41 -24.69 34.50
N PRO A 251 7.29 -24.34 33.56
CA PRO A 251 7.06 -23.20 32.70
C PRO A 251 5.82 -23.39 31.83
N ALA A 252 4.98 -22.36 31.74
CA ALA A 252 3.77 -22.40 30.93
C ALA A 252 3.66 -21.23 29.96
N ARG A 253 2.96 -21.44 28.84
CA ARG A 253 2.67 -20.41 27.84
C ARG A 253 1.25 -19.91 28.02
N LEU A 254 1.08 -18.61 28.10
CA LEU A 254 -0.21 -17.94 28.19
C LEU A 254 -0.46 -17.10 26.95
N TRP A 255 -1.71 -17.13 26.50
CA TRP A 255 -2.25 -16.28 25.43
C TRP A 255 -3.27 -15.33 26.01
N VAL A 256 -3.10 -14.04 25.71
CA VAL A 256 -4.06 -13.00 26.04
C VAL A 256 -4.59 -12.45 24.75
N HIS A 257 -5.90 -12.55 24.56
CA HIS A 257 -6.61 -12.01 23.42
C HIS A 257 -7.60 -10.94 23.92
N LEU A 258 -7.38 -9.71 23.47
CA LEU A 258 -8.15 -8.52 23.84
C LEU A 258 -8.95 -8.07 22.63
N LEU A 259 -10.27 -7.91 22.78
CA LEU A 259 -11.14 -7.61 21.66
C LEU A 259 -12.18 -6.53 22.00
N GLN A 260 -12.26 -5.52 21.14
CA GLN A 260 -13.38 -4.56 21.10
C GLN A 260 -14.06 -4.65 19.74
N LEU A 261 -15.39 -4.54 19.72
CA LEU A 261 -16.15 -4.51 18.48
C LEU A 261 -16.60 -3.07 18.21
N SER A 262 -16.50 -2.65 16.95
CA SER A 262 -17.01 -1.36 16.50
C SER A 262 -17.99 -1.57 15.36
N PRO A 263 -19.11 -0.83 15.30
CA PRO A 263 -20.09 -0.96 14.24
C PRO A 263 -19.45 -0.93 12.84
N GLN A 264 -19.86 -1.89 12.00
CA GLN A 264 -19.42 -2.00 10.60
C GLN A 264 -17.90 -2.06 10.40
N SER A 265 -17.15 -2.44 11.44
CA SER A 265 -15.71 -2.66 11.37
C SER A 265 -15.42 -4.14 11.58
N ARG A 266 -14.40 -4.66 10.89
CA ARG A 266 -13.88 -5.98 11.21
C ARG A 266 -13.39 -6.05 12.65
N PHE A 267 -13.62 -7.19 13.29
CA PHE A 267 -13.20 -7.44 14.67
C PHE A 267 -11.67 -7.26 14.83
N THR A 268 -10.89 -7.63 13.81
CA THR A 268 -9.43 -7.53 13.80
C THR A 268 -8.89 -6.10 13.91
N LYS A 269 -9.71 -5.07 13.63
CA LYS A 269 -9.28 -3.66 13.70
C LYS A 269 -8.87 -3.24 15.14
N TYR A 270 -9.59 -3.76 16.14
CA TYR A 270 -9.39 -3.45 17.56
C TYR A 270 -9.05 -4.69 18.39
N GLU A 271 -8.44 -5.68 17.74
CA GLU A 271 -7.92 -6.91 18.35
C GLU A 271 -6.46 -6.74 18.76
N ARG A 272 -6.09 -7.23 19.94
CA ARG A 272 -4.68 -7.29 20.39
C ARG A 272 -4.41 -8.66 21.00
N GLU A 273 -3.30 -9.25 20.61
CA GLU A 273 -2.83 -10.53 21.14
C GLU A 273 -1.47 -10.38 21.80
N TYR A 274 -1.33 -10.98 22.98
CA TYR A 274 -0.06 -11.05 23.70
C TYR A 274 0.24 -12.47 24.13
N TYR A 275 1.52 -12.83 23.99
CA TYR A 275 2.05 -14.17 24.22
C TYR A 275 3.10 -14.07 25.32
N PHE A 276 2.92 -14.85 26.38
CA PHE A 276 3.82 -14.83 27.53
C PHE A 276 4.27 -16.24 27.89
N THR A 277 5.46 -16.34 28.48
CA THR A 277 5.91 -17.58 29.12
C THR A 277 6.15 -17.28 30.60
N ILE A 278 5.45 -18.02 31.46
CA ILE A 278 5.58 -17.96 32.91
C ILE A 278 6.54 -19.05 33.38
N GLY A 279 7.22 -18.83 34.51
CA GLY A 279 8.18 -19.80 35.08
C GLY A 279 9.55 -19.84 34.38
N LYS A 280 9.95 -18.81 33.64
CA LYS A 280 11.32 -18.70 33.11
C LYS A 280 12.30 -18.33 34.23
N GLY A 281 13.19 -19.22 34.66
CA GLY A 281 14.17 -18.97 35.72
C GLY A 281 13.70 -19.47 37.09
N SER A 282 14.17 -18.87 38.19
CA SER A 282 13.79 -19.24 39.57
C SER A 282 12.34 -18.90 39.96
N TYR A 283 11.58 -18.27 39.06
CA TYR A 283 10.20 -17.80 39.26
C TYR A 283 9.13 -18.90 39.26
N GLY A 284 9.51 -20.14 38.93
CA GLY A 284 8.65 -21.31 39.15
C GLY A 284 8.69 -21.82 40.60
N ASN A 285 9.51 -21.22 41.47
CA ASN A 285 9.61 -21.58 42.88
C ASN A 285 8.56 -20.83 43.71
N SER A 286 7.89 -21.50 44.65
CA SER A 286 6.95 -20.85 45.59
C SER A 286 7.60 -19.77 46.46
N ASN A 287 8.92 -19.82 46.61
CA ASN A 287 9.73 -18.83 47.33
C ASN A 287 10.45 -17.83 46.40
N GLY A 288 10.17 -17.87 45.09
CA GLY A 288 10.71 -16.94 44.11
C GLY A 288 9.93 -15.62 44.07
N ASP A 289 10.52 -14.60 43.45
CA ASP A 289 9.84 -13.31 43.22
C ASP A 289 8.63 -13.48 42.28
N GLU A 290 7.66 -12.56 42.33
CA GLU A 290 6.58 -12.51 41.34
C GLU A 290 7.14 -12.14 39.96
N GLN A 291 6.71 -12.85 38.92
CA GLN A 291 6.96 -12.42 37.55
C GLN A 291 5.92 -11.37 37.17
N ILE A 292 6.37 -10.21 36.68
CA ILE A 292 5.51 -9.08 36.30
C ILE A 292 5.76 -8.71 34.84
N GLU A 293 4.71 -8.69 34.02
CA GLU A 293 4.74 -8.23 32.64
C GLU A 293 3.83 -7.03 32.46
N LYS A 294 4.26 -6.01 31.70
CA LYS A 294 3.47 -4.79 31.46
C LYS A 294 3.29 -4.54 29.97
N LYS A 295 2.07 -4.22 29.54
CA LYS A 295 1.75 -3.82 28.17
C LYS A 295 0.87 -2.57 28.15
N ARG A 296 0.98 -1.78 27.08
CA ARG A 296 0.14 -0.61 26.82
C ARG A 296 -0.48 -0.72 25.44
N PHE A 297 -1.79 -0.48 25.35
CA PHE A 297 -2.52 -0.58 24.09
C PHE A 297 -3.66 0.43 23.99
N ALA A 298 -4.02 0.81 22.77
CA ALA A 298 -5.12 1.72 22.49
C ALA A 298 -6.48 1.04 22.78
N VAL A 299 -7.42 1.81 23.32
CA VAL A 299 -8.79 1.34 23.61
C VAL A 299 -9.83 2.31 23.07
N LEU A 300 -11.03 1.80 22.77
CA LEU A 300 -12.21 2.58 22.51
C LEU A 300 -12.99 2.80 23.82
N GLY A 301 -13.11 4.06 24.25
CA GLY A 301 -13.93 4.42 25.41
C GLY A 301 -15.41 4.14 25.17
N GLY A 302 -16.12 3.73 26.23
CA GLY A 302 -17.57 3.48 26.21
C GLY A 302 -17.99 2.12 25.64
N VAL A 303 -17.07 1.41 24.99
CA VAL A 303 -17.30 0.10 24.35
C VAL A 303 -16.81 -1.03 25.26
N THR A 304 -17.45 -2.19 25.17
CA THR A 304 -17.08 -3.39 25.92
C THR A 304 -15.76 -4.00 25.42
N LEU A 305 -14.80 -4.14 26.33
CA LEU A 305 -13.56 -4.88 26.14
C LEU A 305 -13.73 -6.32 26.63
N GLU A 306 -13.48 -7.26 25.72
CA GLU A 306 -13.33 -8.67 26.03
C GLU A 306 -11.86 -8.97 26.36
N VAL A 307 -11.65 -9.61 27.51
CA VAL A 307 -10.36 -10.05 28.02
C VAL A 307 -10.38 -11.57 28.08
N CYS A 308 -9.81 -12.22 27.06
CA CYS A 308 -9.67 -13.66 27.00
C CYS A 308 -8.24 -14.03 27.41
N LEU A 309 -8.08 -14.82 28.46
CA LEU A 309 -6.81 -15.39 28.88
C LEU A 309 -6.88 -16.91 28.76
N ALA A 310 -5.85 -17.52 28.21
CA ALA A 310 -5.78 -18.96 28.03
C ALA A 310 -4.39 -19.51 28.33
N GLN A 311 -4.33 -20.68 28.97
CA GLN A 311 -3.10 -21.46 29.08
C GLN A 311 -3.01 -22.43 27.91
N PHE A 312 -1.89 -22.37 27.18
CA PHE A 312 -1.68 -23.21 26.03
C PHE A 312 -1.71 -24.69 26.44
N TRP A 313 -2.44 -25.53 25.70
CA TRP A 313 -2.74 -26.91 26.08
C TRP A 313 -1.53 -27.79 26.41
N SER A 314 -0.38 -27.53 25.75
CA SER A 314 0.85 -28.31 25.98
C SER A 314 1.67 -27.80 27.18
N SER A 315 1.21 -26.74 27.85
CA SER A 315 1.83 -26.22 29.06
C SER A 315 1.19 -26.90 30.26
N LEU A 316 1.97 -27.77 30.92
CA LEU A 316 1.53 -28.52 32.09
C LEU A 316 1.51 -27.62 33.34
N GLY A 317 0.84 -28.08 34.40
CA GLY A 317 0.77 -27.38 35.68
C GLY A 317 -0.40 -26.40 35.79
N ASN A 318 -0.72 -26.05 37.04
CA ASN A 318 -1.76 -25.09 37.37
C ASN A 318 -1.12 -23.76 37.79
N HIS A 319 -1.61 -22.65 37.25
CA HIS A 319 -1.02 -21.33 37.47
C HIS A 319 -2.07 -20.32 37.92
N ALA A 320 -1.68 -19.46 38.86
CA ALA A 320 -2.48 -18.32 39.28
C ALA A 320 -1.98 -17.05 38.57
N VAL A 321 -2.89 -16.38 37.87
CA VAL A 321 -2.60 -15.15 37.13
C VAL A 321 -3.51 -14.04 37.62
N SER A 322 -2.92 -12.88 37.92
CA SER A 322 -3.69 -11.66 38.18
C SER A 322 -3.44 -10.63 37.09
N LEU A 323 -4.49 -9.93 36.67
CA LEU A 323 -4.42 -8.84 35.70
C LEU A 323 -4.94 -7.56 36.34
N GLU A 324 -4.19 -6.47 36.20
CA GLU A 324 -4.62 -5.12 36.55
C GLU A 324 -4.60 -4.26 35.30
N PHE A 325 -5.78 -3.88 34.82
CA PHE A 325 -5.92 -2.87 33.78
C PHE A 325 -6.04 -1.51 34.45
N THR A 326 -5.35 -0.51 33.91
CA THR A 326 -5.48 0.90 34.28
C THR A 326 -5.83 1.69 33.02
N PHE A 327 -7.01 2.27 32.99
CA PHE A 327 -7.50 3.06 31.85
C PHE A 327 -7.04 4.52 31.94
N HIS A 328 -6.61 5.04 30.80
CA HIS A 328 -6.12 6.39 30.59
C HIS A 328 -6.91 7.06 29.47
N GLY A 329 -7.06 8.39 29.51
CA GLY A 329 -7.90 9.10 28.55
C GLY A 329 -7.39 10.50 28.27
N ILE A 330 -6.67 10.67 27.16
CA ILE A 330 -6.24 11.98 26.66
C ILE A 330 -6.97 12.24 25.34
N GLN A 331 -8.08 12.97 25.42
CA GLN A 331 -8.97 13.23 24.29
C GLN A 331 -8.66 14.54 23.58
N LEU A 332 -8.85 14.57 22.27
CA LEU A 332 -8.91 15.81 21.49
C LEU A 332 -10.34 16.34 21.48
N ALA A 333 -10.62 17.37 22.28
CA ALA A 333 -11.98 17.90 22.48
C ALA A 333 -12.56 18.59 21.22
N ASN A 334 -11.71 19.08 20.32
CA ASN A 334 -12.12 19.87 19.16
C ASN A 334 -11.83 19.21 17.79
N HIS A 335 -11.27 17.99 17.76
CA HIS A 335 -10.75 17.39 16.52
C HIS A 335 -11.22 15.96 16.20
N THR A 336 -12.30 15.47 16.83
CA THR A 336 -12.91 14.17 16.50
C THR A 336 -13.79 14.25 15.24
N ALA A 337 -13.21 14.63 14.09
CA ALA A 337 -13.97 14.93 12.89
C ALA A 337 -14.77 13.73 12.31
N ASN A 338 -14.44 12.47 12.65
CA ASN A 338 -15.08 11.29 12.05
C ASN A 338 -15.27 10.09 12.99
N GLY A 339 -15.22 10.27 14.33
CA GLY A 339 -15.27 9.15 15.28
C GLY A 339 -14.05 8.21 15.27
N GLU A 340 -13.11 8.42 14.34
CA GLU A 340 -11.78 7.81 14.36
C GLU A 340 -10.80 8.76 15.07
N ASN A 341 -9.84 8.20 15.83
CA ASN A 341 -8.76 8.94 16.48
C ASN A 341 -7.80 9.56 15.43
N VAL A 342 -8.26 10.59 14.71
CA VAL A 342 -7.55 11.25 13.61
C VAL A 342 -7.53 12.76 13.84
N ALA A 343 -6.34 13.36 13.84
CA ALA A 343 -6.15 14.80 13.85
C ALA A 343 -5.80 15.28 12.43
N PHE A 344 -6.62 16.18 11.88
CA PHE A 344 -6.35 16.83 10.60
C PHE A 344 -5.68 18.19 10.84
N ILE A 345 -4.56 18.42 10.19
CA ILE A 345 -3.75 19.63 10.29
C ILE A 345 -3.63 20.20 8.88
N ASN A 346 -4.11 21.43 8.68
CA ASN A 346 -3.98 22.11 7.41
C ASN A 346 -2.66 22.89 7.41
N GLY A 347 -1.69 22.49 6.59
CA GLY A 347 -0.40 23.17 6.51
C GLY A 347 -0.47 24.58 5.94
N GLY A 348 -1.59 24.97 5.32
CA GLY A 348 -1.84 26.36 4.90
C GLY A 348 -2.14 27.31 6.06
N ASP A 349 -2.57 26.78 7.20
CA ASP A 349 -2.79 27.58 8.41
C ASP A 349 -1.45 27.74 9.14
N ALA A 350 -1.21 28.91 9.76
CA ALA A 350 0.05 29.14 10.47
C ALA A 350 0.22 28.18 11.68
N PHE A 351 -0.89 27.80 12.30
CA PHE A 351 -0.95 26.82 13.37
C PHE A 351 -2.32 26.16 13.45
N THR A 352 -2.40 24.96 14.02
CA THR A 352 -3.65 24.25 14.35
C THR A 352 -3.78 24.11 15.86
N ARG A 353 -4.92 24.52 16.42
CA ARG A 353 -5.21 24.42 17.86
C ARG A 353 -5.75 23.02 18.20
N LEU A 354 -5.12 22.34 19.14
CA LEU A 354 -5.55 21.07 19.72
C LEU A 354 -5.94 21.27 21.19
N ASP A 355 -7.21 21.09 21.53
CA ASP A 355 -7.67 21.12 22.92
C ASP A 355 -7.61 19.70 23.50
N ILE A 356 -6.66 19.44 24.41
CA ILE A 356 -6.52 18.15 25.09
C ILE A 356 -7.29 18.14 26.40
N VAL A 357 -7.92 17.01 26.72
CA VAL A 357 -8.66 16.80 27.96
C VAL A 357 -8.29 15.45 28.58
N ALA A 358 -8.02 15.44 29.88
CA ALA A 358 -7.78 14.22 30.65
C ALA A 358 -9.12 13.67 31.20
N SER A 359 -9.88 12.93 30.39
CA SER A 359 -11.29 12.61 30.68
C SER A 359 -11.49 11.56 31.79
N VAL A 360 -10.53 10.66 31.98
CA VAL A 360 -10.70 9.46 32.82
C VAL A 360 -10.05 9.63 34.20
N ARG A 361 -8.82 10.15 34.24
CA ARG A 361 -7.99 10.36 35.43
C ARG A 361 -7.03 11.53 35.22
N ARG A 362 -6.34 11.92 36.30
CA ARG A 362 -5.13 12.72 36.22
C ARG A 362 -4.03 11.97 35.44
N GLU A 363 -3.35 12.70 34.58
CA GLU A 363 -2.24 12.25 33.75
C GLU A 363 -1.01 13.12 34.04
N ASP A 364 0.11 12.53 34.49
CA ASP A 364 1.29 13.27 34.97
C ASP A 364 2.40 13.45 33.92
N GLU A 365 2.42 12.64 32.86
CA GLU A 365 3.54 12.54 31.90
C GLU A 365 3.14 12.95 30.47
N ILE A 366 2.32 13.99 30.31
CA ILE A 366 1.89 14.42 28.98
C ILE A 366 3.03 15.14 28.27
N ASN A 367 3.52 14.51 27.20
CA ASN A 367 4.58 14.98 26.32
C ASN A 367 4.18 14.77 24.84
N PRO A 368 3.39 15.68 24.27
CA PRO A 368 2.83 15.53 22.94
C PRO A 368 3.95 15.54 21.87
N SER A 369 3.87 14.62 20.91
CA SER A 369 4.80 14.54 19.78
C SER A 369 4.10 14.09 18.51
N ILE A 370 4.40 14.75 17.39
CA ILE A 370 3.84 14.43 16.06
C ILE A 370 4.98 14.10 15.10
N ASN A 371 4.95 12.89 14.58
CA ASN A 371 5.92 12.42 13.58
C ASN A 371 5.17 11.92 12.35
N LEU A 372 5.45 12.53 11.20
CA LEU A 372 4.90 12.17 9.88
C LEU A 372 5.95 11.35 9.14
N ASP A 373 5.60 10.12 8.77
CA ASP A 373 6.52 9.14 8.18
C ASP A 373 6.10 8.68 6.78
N THR A 374 4.94 9.13 6.31
CA THR A 374 4.34 8.67 5.06
C THR A 374 3.85 9.85 4.23
N LEU A 375 4.22 9.91 2.94
CA LEU A 375 3.60 10.81 1.97
C LEU A 375 2.52 10.07 1.20
N ARG A 376 1.29 10.55 1.28
CA ARG A 376 0.12 10.01 0.59
C ARG A 376 -0.22 10.87 -0.63
N LYS A 377 -0.23 10.24 -1.80
CA LYS A 377 -0.64 10.84 -3.07
C LYS A 377 -1.96 10.25 -3.54
N ALA A 378 -2.87 11.08 -4.02
CA ALA A 378 -4.12 10.63 -4.64
C ALA A 378 -3.95 10.51 -6.16
N LEU A 379 -3.95 9.29 -6.68
CA LEU A 379 -3.77 9.00 -8.10
C LEU A 379 -5.12 8.64 -8.75
N ARG A 380 -5.48 9.37 -9.81
CA ARG A 380 -6.55 8.95 -10.73
C ARG A 380 -6.00 7.93 -11.73
N PRO A 381 -6.85 7.05 -12.26
CA PRO A 381 -6.44 6.16 -13.34
C PRO A 381 -6.10 7.00 -14.57
N THR A 382 -4.98 6.68 -15.22
CA THR A 382 -4.56 7.31 -16.48
C THR A 382 -5.35 6.77 -17.67
N GLU A 383 -5.78 5.52 -17.58
CA GLU A 383 -6.62 4.84 -18.55
C GLU A 383 -7.45 3.78 -17.80
N TYR A 384 -8.62 3.44 -18.34
CA TYR A 384 -9.39 2.28 -17.91
C TYR A 384 -9.97 1.53 -19.11
N SER A 385 -10.27 0.25 -18.92
CA SER A 385 -10.94 -0.61 -19.90
C SER A 385 -11.98 -1.46 -19.19
N LEU A 386 -13.24 -1.36 -19.63
CA LEU A 386 -14.34 -2.20 -19.17
C LEU A 386 -14.77 -3.11 -20.32
N ARG A 387 -14.69 -4.42 -20.11
CA ARG A 387 -14.99 -5.41 -21.17
C ARG A 387 -15.53 -6.72 -20.60
N PRO A 388 -16.33 -7.49 -21.37
CA PRO A 388 -16.65 -8.85 -21.00
C PRO A 388 -15.38 -9.70 -20.91
N LEU A 389 -15.33 -10.61 -19.94
CA LEU A 389 -14.27 -11.60 -19.82
C LEU A 389 -14.56 -12.84 -20.70
N SER A 390 -13.70 -13.86 -20.64
CA SER A 390 -13.85 -15.03 -21.51
C SER A 390 -15.16 -15.78 -21.19
N PRO A 391 -16.05 -16.02 -22.16
CA PRO A 391 -17.28 -16.78 -21.92
C PRO A 391 -17.01 -18.25 -21.56
N GLU A 392 -15.86 -18.80 -21.95
CA GLU A 392 -15.48 -20.20 -21.65
C GLU A 392 -15.18 -20.42 -20.15
N ARG A 393 -14.73 -19.38 -19.45
CA ARG A 393 -14.30 -19.45 -18.04
C ARG A 393 -15.16 -18.58 -17.11
N ASP A 394 -15.53 -17.40 -17.58
CA ASP A 394 -16.08 -16.29 -16.77
C ASP A 394 -17.57 -16.05 -17.10
N MET A 395 -18.33 -17.14 -17.24
CA MET A 395 -19.79 -17.15 -17.37
C MET A 395 -20.40 -17.99 -16.25
N LEU A 396 -21.38 -17.42 -15.53
CA LEU A 396 -22.09 -18.13 -14.48
C LEU A 396 -23.04 -19.20 -15.07
N PRO A 397 -23.40 -20.26 -14.32
CA PRO A 397 -24.25 -21.35 -14.84
C PRO A 397 -25.61 -20.90 -15.39
N ASN A 398 -26.12 -19.76 -14.96
CA ASN A 398 -27.34 -19.15 -15.48
C ASN A 398 -27.11 -18.22 -16.69
N SER A 399 -26.01 -18.43 -17.43
CA SER A 399 -25.60 -17.65 -18.61
C SER A 399 -25.33 -16.17 -18.36
N ARG A 400 -25.13 -15.75 -17.10
CA ARG A 400 -24.72 -14.38 -16.79
C ARG A 400 -23.22 -14.20 -17.06
N GLN A 401 -22.91 -13.23 -17.92
CA GLN A 401 -21.54 -12.89 -18.30
C GLN A 401 -20.86 -12.07 -17.20
N THR A 402 -19.63 -12.42 -16.82
CA THR A 402 -18.79 -11.61 -15.95
C THR A 402 -17.97 -10.61 -16.76
N TYR A 403 -17.91 -9.36 -16.30
CA TYR A 403 -17.15 -8.27 -16.87
C TYR A 403 -15.91 -7.97 -16.02
N GLY A 404 -14.88 -7.43 -16.66
CA GLY A 404 -13.64 -6.98 -16.02
C GLY A 404 -13.42 -5.49 -16.26
N LEU A 405 -13.32 -4.72 -15.17
CA LEU A 405 -12.85 -3.34 -15.18
C LEU A 405 -11.35 -3.31 -14.87
N GLN A 406 -10.55 -2.88 -15.83
CA GLN A 406 -9.12 -2.73 -15.68
C GLN A 406 -8.74 -1.25 -15.55
N LEU A 407 -8.07 -0.88 -14.46
CA LEU A 407 -7.64 0.49 -14.13
C LEU A 407 -6.11 0.56 -14.17
N THR A 408 -5.53 1.52 -14.88
CA THR A 408 -4.07 1.72 -14.91
C THR A 408 -3.71 3.04 -14.21
N TYR A 409 -2.73 3.00 -13.31
CA TYR A 409 -2.20 4.16 -12.59
C TYR A 409 -0.70 4.25 -12.83
N THR A 410 -0.17 5.46 -13.02
CA THR A 410 1.28 5.68 -13.18
C THR A 410 1.81 6.57 -12.08
N PHE A 411 3.00 6.24 -11.57
CA PHE A 411 3.69 7.06 -10.58
C PHE A 411 5.21 6.95 -10.73
N LYS A 412 5.96 7.80 -10.03
CA LYS A 412 7.42 7.83 -10.07
C LYS A 412 8.01 7.62 -8.68
N ALA A 413 8.98 6.72 -8.57
CA ALA A 413 9.83 6.58 -7.39
C ALA A 413 11.07 7.47 -7.56
N THR A 414 11.36 8.28 -6.55
CA THR A 414 12.47 9.26 -6.61
C THR A 414 13.76 8.73 -5.99
N GLU A 415 13.65 7.80 -5.07
CA GLU A 415 14.75 7.19 -4.33
C GLU A 415 14.83 5.69 -4.62
N ASN A 416 16.03 5.11 -4.53
CA ASN A 416 16.21 3.66 -4.58
C ASN A 416 15.71 3.04 -3.27
N ASN A 417 15.22 1.81 -3.32
CA ASN A 417 14.67 1.07 -2.17
C ASN A 417 13.47 1.75 -1.48
N GLN A 418 12.70 2.57 -2.20
CA GLN A 418 11.52 3.24 -1.68
C GLN A 418 10.38 2.24 -1.44
N THR A 419 9.68 2.35 -0.31
CA THR A 419 8.53 1.48 -0.01
C THR A 419 7.23 2.21 -0.31
N VAL A 420 6.34 1.56 -1.06
CA VAL A 420 5.02 2.09 -1.41
C VAL A 420 3.91 1.14 -1.00
N THR A 421 2.75 1.70 -0.66
CA THR A 421 1.57 0.97 -0.20
C THR A 421 0.34 1.55 -0.90
N PRO A 422 -0.07 0.99 -2.04
CA PRO A 422 -1.29 1.41 -2.73
C PRO A 422 -2.54 1.03 -1.92
N ARG A 423 -3.54 1.92 -1.87
CA ARG A 423 -4.81 1.72 -1.17
C ARG A 423 -6.00 2.18 -2.02
N PHE A 424 -7.04 1.37 -2.06
CA PHE A 424 -8.28 1.69 -2.76
C PHE A 424 -9.44 1.70 -1.76
N THR A 425 -9.69 2.85 -1.14
CA THR A 425 -10.66 2.99 -0.04
C THR A 425 -12.09 2.66 -0.42
N ALA A 426 -12.42 2.62 -1.71
CA ALA A 426 -13.74 2.22 -2.18
C ALA A 426 -14.08 0.76 -1.87
N PHE A 427 -13.08 -0.12 -1.79
CA PHE A 427 -13.29 -1.57 -1.67
C PHE A 427 -12.24 -2.34 -0.86
N PHE A 428 -11.18 -1.69 -0.37
CA PHE A 428 -10.21 -2.32 0.52
C PHE A 428 -10.82 -2.76 1.85
N ASP A 429 -10.25 -3.82 2.43
CA ASP A 429 -10.70 -4.48 3.66
C ASP A 429 -12.05 -5.25 3.54
N TYR A 430 -12.69 -5.24 2.37
CA TYR A 430 -13.88 -6.04 2.04
C TYR A 430 -13.48 -7.24 1.17
N LEU A 431 -13.63 -8.46 1.72
CA LEU A 431 -13.39 -9.71 0.97
C LEU A 431 -14.70 -10.38 0.58
N TYR A 432 -15.42 -10.91 1.57
CA TYR A 432 -16.67 -11.65 1.37
C TYR A 432 -17.89 -10.73 1.36
N ASP A 433 -17.84 -9.66 2.15
CA ASP A 433 -18.89 -8.62 2.20
C ASP A 433 -18.69 -7.56 1.10
N ALA A 434 -17.91 -7.88 0.08
CA ALA A 434 -17.66 -7.01 -1.06
C ALA A 434 -18.88 -6.97 -1.97
N TYR A 435 -19.21 -5.79 -2.49
CA TYR A 435 -20.22 -5.61 -3.53
C TYR A 435 -19.71 -6.00 -4.94
N PHE A 436 -18.48 -6.49 -5.04
CA PHE A 436 -17.83 -6.97 -6.26
C PHE A 436 -17.32 -8.40 -6.05
N GLN A 437 -17.11 -9.13 -7.15
CA GLN A 437 -16.77 -10.56 -7.09
C GLN A 437 -15.29 -10.78 -6.75
N ASP A 438 -14.39 -9.97 -7.31
CA ASP A 438 -12.95 -10.11 -7.13
C ASP A 438 -12.19 -8.80 -7.41
N PHE A 439 -11.03 -8.65 -6.75
CA PHE A 439 -10.07 -7.58 -6.98
C PHE A 439 -8.64 -8.13 -6.96
N PHE A 440 -7.87 -7.78 -7.99
CA PHE A 440 -6.45 -8.07 -8.05
C PHE A 440 -5.69 -6.91 -8.68
N ALA A 441 -4.47 -6.62 -8.22
CA ALA A 441 -3.64 -5.62 -8.86
C ALA A 441 -2.15 -6.01 -8.90
N ILE A 442 -1.47 -5.51 -9.92
CA ILE A 442 -0.06 -5.82 -10.20
C ILE A 442 0.71 -4.51 -10.37
N ILE A 443 1.85 -4.41 -9.70
CA ILE A 443 2.79 -3.29 -9.85
C ILE A 443 3.89 -3.70 -10.82
N TYR A 444 4.16 -2.84 -11.80
CA TYR A 444 5.17 -3.01 -12.83
C TYR A 444 6.18 -1.87 -12.84
N ASP A 445 7.40 -2.16 -13.26
CA ASP A 445 8.38 -1.14 -13.64
C ASP A 445 8.17 -0.64 -15.09
N ALA A 446 9.05 0.26 -15.55
CA ALA A 446 8.96 0.81 -16.90
C ALA A 446 9.13 -0.24 -18.03
N ASN A 447 9.79 -1.38 -17.75
CA ASN A 447 9.95 -2.49 -18.68
C ASN A 447 8.80 -3.49 -18.63
N LYS A 448 7.74 -3.20 -17.85
CA LYS A 448 6.61 -4.10 -17.61
C LYS A 448 7.00 -5.38 -16.84
N LYS A 449 8.16 -5.39 -16.17
CA LYS A 449 8.50 -6.46 -15.22
C LYS A 449 7.60 -6.33 -14.00
N VAL A 450 7.09 -7.46 -13.52
CA VAL A 450 6.31 -7.51 -12.28
C VAL A 450 7.22 -7.27 -11.07
N ILE A 451 6.80 -6.34 -10.22
CA ILE A 451 7.51 -5.95 -8.99
C ILE A 451 6.77 -6.48 -7.76
N GLY A 452 5.44 -6.49 -7.80
CA GLY A 452 4.63 -6.96 -6.70
C GLY A 452 3.17 -7.16 -7.08
N TYR A 453 2.49 -7.93 -6.23
CA TYR A 453 1.06 -8.22 -6.34
C TYR A 453 0.33 -7.63 -5.15
N LEU A 454 -0.89 -7.17 -5.40
CA LEU A 454 -1.77 -6.56 -4.42
C LEU A 454 -3.08 -7.35 -4.40
N ASP A 455 -3.67 -7.45 -3.21
CA ASP A 455 -5.03 -7.90 -3.00
C ASP A 455 -5.82 -6.78 -2.31
N ILE A 456 -7.02 -7.11 -1.83
CA ILE A 456 -7.91 -6.20 -1.10
C ILE A 456 -7.30 -5.64 0.21
N TYR A 457 -6.16 -6.16 0.69
CA TYR A 457 -5.48 -5.67 1.87
C TYR A 457 -4.26 -4.84 1.48
N PRO A 458 -4.04 -3.68 2.13
CA PRO A 458 -2.82 -2.89 1.91
C PRO A 458 -1.55 -3.72 2.12
N LYS A 459 -0.69 -3.77 1.10
CA LYS A 459 0.63 -4.42 1.17
C LYS A 459 1.73 -3.43 0.84
N ASN A 460 2.81 -3.52 1.63
CA ASN A 460 4.02 -2.77 1.36
C ASN A 460 4.77 -3.44 0.21
N VAL A 461 5.08 -2.68 -0.84
CA VAL A 461 5.89 -3.12 -1.97
C VAL A 461 7.16 -2.29 -2.01
N LYS A 462 8.31 -2.96 -1.97
CA LYS A 462 9.62 -2.31 -2.03
C LYS A 462 10.03 -2.13 -3.49
N LEU A 463 10.29 -0.88 -3.87
CA LEU A 463 10.77 -0.49 -5.20
C LEU A 463 12.29 -0.35 -5.13
N GLU A 464 13.01 -1.30 -5.72
CA GLU A 464 14.47 -1.37 -5.62
C GLU A 464 15.17 -0.18 -6.32
N VAL A 465 14.61 0.28 -7.44
CA VAL A 465 15.24 1.25 -8.34
C VAL A 465 14.35 2.50 -8.45
N LYS A 466 14.92 3.70 -8.39
CA LYS A 466 14.19 4.94 -8.71
C LYS A 466 13.72 4.92 -10.18
N GLY A 467 12.52 5.39 -10.49
CA GLY A 467 12.01 5.24 -11.84
C GLY A 467 10.51 5.43 -12.02
N ASP A 468 10.03 5.11 -13.22
CA ASP A 468 8.60 5.11 -13.56
C ASP A 468 7.99 3.73 -13.25
N TYR A 469 6.84 3.74 -12.59
CA TYR A 469 6.10 2.55 -12.20
C TYR A 469 4.63 2.64 -12.62
N THR A 470 4.02 1.48 -12.81
CA THR A 470 2.61 1.35 -13.23
C THR A 470 1.88 0.35 -12.35
N ILE A 471 0.71 0.71 -11.82
CA ILE A 471 -0.21 -0.20 -11.13
C ILE A 471 -1.33 -0.52 -12.11
N ARG A 472 -1.58 -1.79 -12.39
CA ARG A 472 -2.79 -2.23 -13.10
C ARG A 472 -3.66 -2.98 -12.12
N ALA A 473 -4.90 -2.56 -11.95
CA ALA A 473 -5.89 -3.18 -11.08
C ALA A 473 -7.05 -3.72 -11.92
N GLN A 474 -7.60 -4.87 -11.54
CA GLN A 474 -8.79 -5.46 -12.16
C GLN A 474 -9.86 -5.70 -11.10
N LEU A 475 -11.09 -5.27 -11.40
CA LEU A 475 -12.31 -5.63 -10.68
C LEU A 475 -13.20 -6.49 -11.55
N ARG A 476 -13.89 -7.46 -10.94
CA ARG A 476 -14.82 -8.37 -11.61
C ARG A 476 -16.22 -8.26 -11.05
N ASN A 477 -17.22 -8.24 -11.92
CA ASN A 477 -18.63 -8.28 -11.56
C ASN A 477 -19.50 -8.71 -12.76
N ASP A 478 -20.67 -9.30 -12.51
CA ASP A 478 -21.70 -9.56 -13.52
C ASP A 478 -22.56 -8.31 -13.81
N SER A 479 -22.56 -7.30 -12.93
CA SER A 479 -23.17 -5.99 -13.16
C SER A 479 -22.20 -5.01 -13.85
N HIS A 480 -22.48 -4.69 -15.11
CA HIS A 480 -21.75 -3.68 -15.87
C HIS A 480 -21.86 -2.28 -15.25
N GLU A 481 -23.06 -1.86 -14.86
CA GLU A 481 -23.34 -0.53 -14.29
C GLU A 481 -22.56 -0.26 -13.00
N LEU A 482 -22.40 -1.28 -12.17
CA LEU A 482 -21.63 -1.17 -10.94
C LEU A 482 -20.15 -0.94 -11.23
N LEU A 483 -19.57 -1.66 -12.19
CA LEU A 483 -18.18 -1.48 -12.59
C LEU A 483 -17.95 -0.10 -13.22
N GLU A 484 -18.89 0.40 -14.02
CA GLU A 484 -18.79 1.74 -14.61
C GLU A 484 -18.67 2.84 -13.54
N LYS A 485 -19.42 2.72 -12.43
CA LYS A 485 -19.31 3.64 -11.28
C LYS A 485 -17.92 3.62 -10.62
N LEU A 486 -17.16 2.54 -10.77
CA LEU A 486 -15.83 2.36 -10.20
C LEU A 486 -14.70 2.76 -11.18
N ALA A 487 -15.01 3.12 -12.43
CA ALA A 487 -14.02 3.45 -13.46
C ALA A 487 -13.06 4.59 -13.07
N ASN A 488 -13.54 5.50 -12.21
CA ASN A 488 -12.78 6.66 -11.75
C ASN A 488 -12.24 6.53 -10.31
N THR A 489 -12.16 5.32 -9.78
CA THR A 489 -11.69 5.07 -8.40
C THR A 489 -10.30 5.67 -8.18
N ILE A 490 -10.09 6.35 -7.05
CA ILE A 490 -8.79 6.93 -6.69
C ILE A 490 -7.93 5.88 -5.99
N CYS A 491 -6.69 5.73 -6.43
CA CYS A 491 -5.66 5.01 -5.70
C CYS A 491 -4.93 5.97 -4.75
N LEU A 492 -5.04 5.76 -3.45
CA LEU A 492 -4.21 6.45 -2.45
C LEU A 492 -2.87 5.73 -2.35
N LEU A 493 -1.82 6.31 -2.91
CA LEU A 493 -0.46 5.77 -2.86
C LEU A 493 0.27 6.33 -1.65
N ASP A 494 0.47 5.49 -0.62
CA ASP A 494 1.30 5.82 0.53
C ASP A 494 2.77 5.51 0.21
N ILE A 495 3.65 6.48 0.40
CA ILE A 495 5.08 6.40 0.14
C ILE A 495 5.79 6.59 1.48
N SER A 496 6.54 5.58 1.93
CA SER A 496 7.31 5.68 3.17
C SER A 496 8.48 6.65 3.00
N LEU A 497 8.61 7.60 3.92
CA LEU A 497 9.65 8.61 3.91
C LEU A 497 10.91 8.11 4.63
N SER A 498 12.06 8.30 3.98
CA SER A 498 13.38 8.02 4.58
C SER A 498 13.70 8.99 5.72
N LYS A 499 13.25 10.25 5.62
CA LYS A 499 13.33 11.28 6.66
C LYS A 499 11.93 11.67 7.13
N LYS A 500 11.66 11.48 8.42
CA LYS A 500 10.38 11.85 9.05
C LYS A 500 10.26 13.37 9.18
N VAL A 501 9.05 13.89 8.96
CA VAL A 501 8.72 15.29 9.21
C VAL A 501 8.10 15.40 10.60
N ASN A 502 8.75 16.13 11.50
CA ASN A 502 8.25 16.34 12.85
C ASN A 502 7.54 17.69 12.92
N LEU A 503 6.35 17.73 13.53
CA LEU A 503 5.65 18.99 13.76
C LEU A 503 5.88 19.45 15.20
N GLU A 504 6.26 20.71 15.34
CA GLU A 504 6.49 21.34 16.63
C GLU A 504 5.17 21.74 17.29
N ILE A 505 5.09 21.53 18.61
CA ILE A 505 3.89 21.78 19.41
C ILE A 505 4.24 22.82 20.46
N TYR A 506 3.34 23.77 20.67
CA TYR A 506 3.52 24.95 21.50
C TYR A 506 2.37 25.08 22.51
N SER A 507 2.64 25.71 23.66
CA SER A 507 1.60 25.98 24.69
C SER A 507 0.88 27.31 24.47
N GLN A 508 1.50 28.24 23.74
CA GLN A 508 0.93 29.55 23.43
C GLN A 508 1.22 29.93 21.98
N VAL A 509 0.33 30.70 21.35
CA VAL A 509 0.53 31.20 19.98
C VAL A 509 1.73 32.13 19.88
N PHE A 510 2.00 32.93 20.91
CA PHE A 510 3.16 33.82 20.99
C PHE A 510 4.49 33.06 20.79
N ASP A 511 4.59 31.86 21.36
CA ASP A 511 5.82 31.06 21.29
C ASP A 511 6.14 30.57 19.88
N ILE A 512 5.14 30.43 19.01
CA ILE A 512 5.31 29.99 17.62
C ILE A 512 6.11 31.02 16.81
N PHE A 513 5.81 32.31 16.99
CA PHE A 513 6.36 33.37 16.17
C PHE A 513 7.57 34.06 16.79
N ILE A 514 7.67 34.09 18.13
CA ILE A 514 8.63 34.95 18.84
C ILE A 514 9.66 34.13 19.62
N SER A 515 9.22 33.33 20.61
CA SER A 515 10.15 32.67 21.54
C SER A 515 10.74 31.35 21.00
N LYS A 516 10.04 30.70 20.05
CA LYS A 516 10.31 29.35 19.53
C LYS A 516 10.45 28.29 20.63
N LYS A 517 9.83 28.52 21.80
CA LYS A 517 9.84 27.58 22.92
C LYS A 517 8.73 26.54 22.76
N THR A 518 9.10 25.29 22.47
CA THR A 518 8.12 24.19 22.34
C THR A 518 7.48 23.82 23.68
N ALA A 519 6.29 23.20 23.61
CA ALA A 519 5.58 22.67 24.76
C ALA A 519 6.43 21.62 25.48
N GLY A 520 6.67 21.85 26.77
CA GLY A 520 7.33 20.87 27.65
C GLY A 520 6.35 19.84 28.21
N ARG A 521 6.90 18.92 29.01
CA ARG A 521 6.09 17.96 29.77
C ARG A 521 5.11 18.70 30.69
N CYS A 522 3.90 18.16 30.83
CA CYS A 522 2.92 18.68 31.76
C CYS A 522 2.04 17.58 32.35
N ALA A 523 1.36 17.93 33.44
CA ALA A 523 0.28 17.14 34.01
C ALA A 523 -1.07 17.81 33.69
N LEU A 524 -2.13 17.00 33.57
CA LEU A 524 -3.51 17.46 33.50
C LEU A 524 -4.33 16.74 34.57
N GLU A 525 -5.08 17.49 35.35
CA GLU A 525 -6.07 16.95 36.29
C GLU A 525 -7.27 16.33 35.56
N LYS A 526 -8.00 15.44 36.24
CA LYS A 526 -9.20 14.81 35.65
C LYS A 526 -10.22 15.89 35.25
N GLY A 527 -10.60 15.90 33.98
CA GLY A 527 -11.53 16.86 33.39
C GLY A 527 -10.90 18.21 33.00
N GLU A 528 -9.63 18.44 33.34
CA GLU A 528 -8.92 19.65 32.94
C GLU A 528 -8.73 19.69 31.42
N ARG A 529 -8.85 20.88 30.85
CA ARG A 529 -8.60 21.14 29.43
C ARG A 529 -7.38 22.02 29.25
N LYS A 530 -6.50 21.65 28.33
CA LYS A 530 -5.35 22.46 27.94
C LYS A 530 -5.29 22.62 26.44
N ALA A 531 -5.06 23.86 25.99
CA ALA A 531 -4.84 24.14 24.58
C ALA A 531 -3.36 23.92 24.22
N LEU A 532 -3.13 23.24 23.10
CA LEU A 532 -1.84 23.09 22.45
C LEU A 532 -1.96 23.63 21.02
N PHE A 533 -0.85 24.09 20.46
CA PHE A 533 -0.83 24.65 19.10
C PHE A 533 0.24 23.95 18.30
N VAL A 534 -0.14 23.29 17.21
CA VAL A 534 0.79 22.66 16.28
C VAL A 534 1.16 23.68 15.21
N ALA A 535 2.44 24.04 15.11
CA ALA A 535 2.90 25.00 14.12
C ALA A 535 3.11 24.32 12.77
N SER A 536 2.72 25.01 11.69
CA SER A 536 3.06 24.59 10.33
C SER A 536 4.51 24.96 10.02
N PRO A 537 5.34 24.04 9.50
CA PRO A 537 6.73 24.35 9.15
C PRO A 537 6.83 25.50 8.14
N GLN A 538 7.56 26.56 8.48
CA GLN A 538 7.79 27.70 7.59
C GLN A 538 8.86 27.41 6.52
N ASP A 539 9.85 26.57 6.86
CA ASP A 539 10.88 26.15 5.90
C ASP A 539 10.31 25.03 5.01
N TYR A 540 10.07 25.36 3.74
CA TYR A 540 9.55 24.42 2.76
C TYR A 540 10.53 23.27 2.46
N ASN A 541 11.82 23.39 2.79
CA ASN A 541 12.80 22.32 2.60
C ASN A 541 12.59 21.11 3.52
N VAL A 542 11.79 21.28 4.60
CA VAL A 542 11.42 20.18 5.50
C VAL A 542 10.49 19.20 4.80
N PHE A 543 9.67 19.67 3.85
CA PHE A 543 8.77 18.81 3.10
C PHE A 543 9.53 17.96 2.07
N PRO A 544 9.08 16.71 1.81
CA PRO A 544 9.65 15.91 0.74
C PRO A 544 9.61 16.67 -0.59
N LYS A 545 10.70 16.66 -1.36
CA LYS A 545 10.78 17.40 -2.65
C LYS A 545 9.70 17.01 -3.66
N GLU A 546 9.16 15.81 -3.51
CA GLU A 546 8.12 15.24 -4.35
C GLU A 546 6.69 15.52 -3.87
N ALA A 547 6.54 16.11 -2.68
CA ALA A 547 5.26 16.52 -2.14
C ALA A 547 4.79 17.79 -2.85
N LYS A 548 3.54 17.76 -3.34
CA LYS A 548 2.88 18.88 -4.00
C LYS A 548 1.75 19.41 -3.14
N TYR A 549 1.29 20.61 -3.46
CA TYR A 549 0.07 21.15 -2.88
C TYR A 549 -1.10 20.15 -3.03
N GLY A 550 -1.80 19.87 -1.93
CA GLY A 550 -2.89 18.91 -1.87
C GLY A 550 -2.48 17.46 -1.58
N ASP A 551 -1.18 17.12 -1.62
CA ASP A 551 -0.69 15.86 -1.07
C ASP A 551 -0.81 15.87 0.47
N LEU A 552 -0.87 14.68 1.06
CA LEU A 552 -1.04 14.51 2.50
C LEU A 552 0.20 13.86 3.11
N LEU A 553 0.68 14.37 4.24
CA LEU A 553 1.64 13.69 5.10
C LEU A 553 0.88 12.99 6.22
N VAL A 554 1.15 11.70 6.42
CA VAL A 554 0.46 10.86 7.40
C VAL A 554 1.44 10.39 8.45
N GLY A 555 1.00 10.35 9.70
CA GLY A 555 1.81 9.95 10.83
C GLY A 555 1.00 9.70 12.08
N ASN A 556 1.64 9.83 13.24
CA ASN A 556 1.02 9.58 14.54
C ASN A 556 1.27 10.74 15.51
N LEU A 557 0.27 11.02 16.34
CA LEU A 557 0.33 11.90 17.51
C LEU A 557 0.33 11.01 18.76
N ASN A 558 1.36 11.17 19.59
CA ASN A 558 1.49 10.48 20.87
C ASN A 558 1.57 11.50 22.00
N PHE A 559 0.82 11.26 23.08
CA PHE A 559 0.85 12.10 24.28
C PHE A 559 1.76 11.57 25.38
N VAL A 560 2.09 10.28 25.38
CA VAL A 560 2.92 9.66 26.43
C VAL A 560 4.00 8.82 25.77
N ASN A 561 5.26 9.16 26.05
CA ASN A 561 6.43 8.57 25.37
C ASN A 561 7.17 7.51 26.22
N SER A 562 6.74 7.26 27.46
CA SER A 562 7.38 6.29 28.36
C SER A 562 7.23 4.83 27.89
N LEU A 563 6.07 4.49 27.33
CA LEU A 563 5.77 3.18 26.74
C LEU A 563 5.03 3.39 25.42
N ARG A 564 5.46 2.68 24.36
CA ARG A 564 4.78 2.68 23.07
C ARG A 564 3.36 2.13 23.24
N THR A 565 2.36 2.88 22.79
CA THR A 565 0.97 2.43 22.78
C THR A 565 0.75 1.55 21.56
N ASP A 566 0.49 0.26 21.76
CA ASP A 566 0.14 -0.65 20.69
C ASP A 566 -1.21 -0.26 20.06
N GLY A 567 -1.28 -0.26 18.72
CA GLY A 567 -2.39 0.34 17.97
C GLY A 567 -2.33 1.85 17.71
N GLY A 568 -1.43 2.57 18.38
CA GLY A 568 -1.29 4.03 18.26
C GLY A 568 -2.42 4.82 18.94
N GLN A 569 -2.14 6.04 19.40
CA GLN A 569 -3.14 6.87 20.07
C GLN A 569 -4.00 7.63 19.05
N TYR A 570 -3.36 8.48 18.23
CA TYR A 570 -4.01 9.25 17.17
C TYR A 570 -3.20 9.19 15.88
N LYS A 571 -3.89 9.06 14.74
CA LYS A 571 -3.30 9.31 13.42
C LYS A 571 -3.33 10.80 13.13
N VAL A 572 -2.30 11.30 12.46
CA VAL A 572 -2.24 12.69 12.00
C VAL A 572 -2.25 12.71 10.48
N ILE A 573 -3.08 13.57 9.91
CA ILE A 573 -3.11 13.87 8.48
C ILE A 573 -2.78 15.36 8.33
N PHE A 574 -1.66 15.65 7.69
CA PHE A 574 -1.17 16.99 7.44
C PHE A 574 -1.28 17.31 5.94
N ALA A 575 -2.04 18.34 5.58
CA ALA A 575 -2.15 18.78 4.18
C ALA A 575 -0.97 19.68 3.79
N VAL A 576 -0.27 19.36 2.71
CA VAL A 576 0.92 20.09 2.27
C VAL A 576 0.53 21.47 1.70
N PRO A 577 1.11 22.58 2.21
CA PRO A 577 0.81 23.93 1.73
C PRO A 577 1.38 24.20 0.34
N PRO A 578 0.92 25.27 -0.35
CA PRO A 578 1.53 25.70 -1.60
C PRO A 578 2.99 26.13 -1.38
N ALA A 579 3.85 25.83 -2.36
CA ALA A 579 5.25 26.25 -2.31
C ALA A 579 5.38 27.78 -2.36
N PRO A 580 6.30 28.39 -1.60
CA PRO A 580 6.52 29.83 -1.63
C PRO A 580 7.01 30.27 -3.02
N VAL A 581 6.43 31.34 -3.54
CA VAL A 581 6.90 31.97 -4.78
C VAL A 581 8.26 32.60 -4.50
N LYS A 582 9.29 32.23 -5.27
CA LYS A 582 10.60 32.89 -5.20
C LYS A 582 10.46 34.32 -5.73
N THR A 583 10.21 35.28 -4.85
CA THR A 583 10.33 36.70 -5.18
C THR A 583 11.81 37.00 -5.46
N LYS A 584 12.09 37.60 -6.64
CA LYS A 584 13.38 38.27 -6.86
C LYS A 584 13.52 39.31 -5.74
N GLU A 585 14.64 39.29 -5.02
CA GLU A 585 14.90 40.24 -3.93
C GLU A 585 14.63 41.68 -4.41
N PRO A 586 13.88 42.49 -3.63
CA PRO A 586 13.80 43.91 -3.91
C PRO A 586 15.18 44.50 -3.64
N THR A 587 15.84 44.99 -4.69
CA THR A 587 17.00 45.85 -4.53
C THR A 587 16.62 47.06 -3.66
N PRO A 588 17.45 47.44 -2.67
CA PRO A 588 17.10 48.50 -1.74
C PRO A 588 16.88 49.82 -2.49
N SER A 589 15.68 50.37 -2.36
CA SER A 589 15.32 51.68 -2.88
C SER A 589 16.05 52.76 -2.09
N GLY A 590 17.10 53.31 -2.68
CA GLY A 590 17.70 54.58 -2.29
C GLY A 590 17.60 55.58 -3.43
N GLY A 591 16.74 56.59 -3.27
CA GLY A 591 17.00 57.94 -3.79
C GLY A 591 16.53 58.29 -5.21
N THR A 592 15.54 59.18 -5.22
CA THR A 592 15.28 60.26 -6.20
C THR A 592 14.68 59.89 -7.56
N GLY A 593 13.41 60.25 -7.69
CA GLY A 593 12.71 60.34 -8.96
C GLY A 593 13.40 61.32 -9.90
N GLY A 594 13.70 60.83 -11.10
CA GLY A 594 14.01 61.62 -12.28
C GLY A 594 13.05 61.20 -13.37
N SER A 595 11.99 61.98 -13.55
CA SER A 595 11.19 61.96 -14.77
C SER A 595 12.12 62.19 -15.96
N LYS A 596 12.29 61.20 -16.83
CA LYS A 596 12.92 61.41 -18.14
C LYS A 596 11.82 61.63 -19.16
N GLY A 597 11.63 62.92 -19.46
CA GLY A 597 10.97 63.37 -20.67
C GLY A 597 11.58 62.73 -21.91
N LYS A 598 10.70 62.46 -22.86
CA LYS A 598 11.03 62.37 -24.28
C LYS A 598 11.66 63.69 -24.71
N ASP A 599 12.83 63.59 -25.33
CA ASP A 599 13.34 64.37 -26.46
C ASP A 599 14.71 63.74 -26.75
N GLY A 600 14.86 62.99 -27.85
CA GLY A 600 15.30 63.54 -29.13
C GLY A 600 16.72 63.02 -29.40
N GLU A 601 16.94 62.43 -30.58
CA GLU A 601 18.23 62.03 -31.16
C GLU A 601 18.90 60.70 -30.71
N LYS A 602 18.61 59.63 -31.46
CA LYS A 602 19.57 58.77 -32.23
C LYS A 602 18.82 57.53 -32.74
N GLU A 603 18.06 57.70 -33.81
CA GLU A 603 17.29 56.61 -34.46
C GLU A 603 18.10 55.71 -35.39
N LYS A 604 19.38 56.02 -35.69
CA LYS A 604 20.18 55.20 -36.62
C LYS A 604 20.81 53.92 -36.04
N SER A 605 20.69 53.61 -34.74
CA SER A 605 21.33 52.40 -34.15
C SER A 605 20.36 51.30 -33.69
N LYS A 606 19.04 51.54 -33.69
CA LYS A 606 18.04 50.55 -33.25
C LYS A 606 17.56 49.65 -34.38
N GLU A 607 17.39 50.18 -35.59
CA GLU A 607 16.93 49.42 -36.76
C GLU A 607 17.95 48.36 -37.22
N GLU A 608 19.25 48.71 -37.24
CA GLU A 608 20.32 47.72 -37.52
C GLU A 608 20.35 46.62 -36.45
N THR A 609 20.17 46.94 -35.17
CA THR A 609 20.14 45.95 -34.08
C THR A 609 18.95 45.00 -34.19
N ILE A 610 17.77 45.51 -34.59
CA ILE A 610 16.56 44.70 -34.82
C ILE A 610 16.73 43.81 -36.05
N SER A 611 17.33 44.31 -37.13
CA SER A 611 17.61 43.54 -38.34
C SER A 611 18.58 42.37 -38.08
N ILE A 612 19.61 42.59 -37.25
CA ILE A 612 20.56 41.57 -36.83
C ILE A 612 19.84 40.50 -35.98
N GLN A 613 19.06 40.90 -34.97
CA GLN A 613 18.29 39.97 -34.13
C GLN A 613 17.28 39.14 -34.93
N LEU A 614 16.62 39.73 -35.93
CA LEU A 614 15.72 39.02 -36.83
C LEU A 614 16.48 37.98 -37.66
N SER A 615 17.63 38.34 -38.23
CA SER A 615 18.46 37.42 -39.01
C SER A 615 19.01 36.26 -38.17
N GLU A 616 19.44 36.52 -36.93
CA GLU A 616 19.86 35.49 -35.98
C GLU A 616 18.71 34.56 -35.60
N SER A 617 17.52 35.11 -35.35
CA SER A 617 16.33 34.31 -35.03
C SER A 617 15.88 33.43 -36.20
N ILE A 618 15.95 33.93 -37.44
CA ILE A 618 15.67 33.14 -38.65
C ILE A 618 16.67 31.99 -38.76
N ARG A 619 17.97 32.26 -38.63
CA ARG A 619 19.03 31.24 -38.67
C ARG A 619 18.81 30.17 -37.60
N ASP A 620 18.60 30.57 -36.34
CA ASP A 620 18.43 29.63 -35.23
C ASP A 620 17.15 28.79 -35.39
N THR A 621 16.10 29.37 -35.98
CA THR A 621 14.86 28.66 -36.35
C THR A 621 15.10 27.65 -37.47
N GLN A 622 15.85 28.03 -38.52
CA GLN A 622 16.24 27.13 -39.61
C GLN A 622 17.08 25.96 -39.07
N ILE A 623 18.07 26.22 -38.21
CA ILE A 623 18.89 25.20 -37.54
C ILE A 623 18.02 24.24 -36.71
N ALA A 624 17.07 24.78 -35.92
CA ALA A 624 16.15 23.96 -35.14
C ALA A 624 15.23 23.10 -36.01
N HIS A 625 14.89 23.54 -37.22
CA HIS A 625 14.02 22.82 -38.15
C HIS A 625 14.71 21.67 -38.89
N ILE A 626 16.05 21.71 -39.04
CA ILE A 626 16.84 20.62 -39.65
C ILE A 626 16.50 19.26 -39.04
N ARG A 627 16.32 19.20 -37.72
CA ARG A 627 16.04 17.97 -36.95
C ARG A 627 14.62 17.43 -37.15
N LYS A 628 13.71 18.24 -37.69
CA LYS A 628 12.31 17.85 -37.94
C LYS A 628 12.11 17.19 -39.31
N PHE A 629 13.07 17.35 -40.22
CA PHE A 629 13.03 16.70 -41.52
C PHE A 629 13.42 15.21 -41.41
N PRO A 630 12.78 14.31 -42.18
CA PRO A 630 13.20 12.92 -42.30
C PRO A 630 14.69 12.79 -42.68
N ALA A 631 15.36 11.77 -42.15
CA ALA A 631 16.82 11.59 -42.31
C ALA A 631 17.29 11.54 -43.78
N ASP A 632 16.48 10.99 -44.69
CA ASP A 632 16.81 10.84 -46.11
C ASP A 632 16.29 11.99 -47.00
N SER A 633 15.71 13.04 -46.42
CA SER A 633 15.13 14.16 -47.18
C SER A 633 16.20 14.98 -47.91
N THR A 634 16.01 15.22 -49.20
CA THR A 634 16.86 16.10 -50.02
C THR A 634 16.84 17.54 -49.50
N SER A 635 15.68 18.03 -49.07
CA SER A 635 15.52 19.37 -48.48
C SER A 635 16.32 19.56 -47.19
N ARG A 636 16.60 18.48 -46.45
CA ARG A 636 17.44 18.55 -45.25
C ARG A 636 18.91 18.81 -45.61
N LYS A 637 19.40 18.20 -46.70
CA LYS A 637 20.78 18.37 -47.19
C LYS A 637 20.97 19.75 -47.82
N GLU A 638 19.99 20.22 -48.59
CA GLU A 638 19.99 21.55 -49.20
C GLU A 638 20.01 22.67 -48.14
N LEU A 639 19.17 22.56 -47.10
CA LEU A 639 19.14 23.54 -46.01
C LEU A 639 20.44 23.58 -45.21
N ILE A 640 21.08 22.41 -44.98
CA ILE A 640 22.40 22.34 -44.33
C ILE A 640 23.46 23.04 -45.21
N ALA A 641 23.46 22.79 -46.52
CA ALA A 641 24.41 23.41 -47.45
C ALA A 641 24.22 24.93 -47.55
N GLU A 642 22.98 25.43 -47.59
CA GLU A 642 22.67 26.86 -47.61
C GLU A 642 23.15 27.57 -46.33
N LEU A 643 22.95 26.93 -45.17
CA LEU A 643 23.38 27.48 -43.89
C LEU A 643 24.91 27.44 -43.73
N GLU A 644 25.59 26.44 -44.30
CA GLU A 644 27.05 26.35 -44.30
C GLU A 644 27.70 27.44 -45.14
N ASP A 645 27.13 27.77 -46.30
CA ASP A 645 27.61 28.86 -47.16
C ASP A 645 27.47 30.22 -46.45
N LYS A 646 26.34 30.44 -45.76
CA LYS A 646 26.05 31.71 -45.08
C LYS A 646 26.75 31.84 -43.71
N HIS A 647 26.96 30.74 -42.99
CA HIS A 647 27.44 30.76 -41.60
C HIS A 647 28.43 29.61 -41.27
N PRO A 648 29.61 29.57 -41.91
CA PRO A 648 30.54 28.43 -41.83
C PRO A 648 31.17 28.22 -40.44
N THR A 649 31.35 29.27 -39.64
CA THR A 649 31.96 29.20 -38.30
C THR A 649 30.93 29.14 -37.16
N HIS A 650 29.64 29.06 -37.47
CA HIS A 650 28.59 29.09 -36.46
C HIS A 650 28.48 27.75 -35.72
N ILE A 651 28.96 27.72 -34.47
CA ILE A 651 29.07 26.49 -33.66
C ILE A 651 27.74 25.71 -33.52
N PRO A 652 26.57 26.33 -33.28
CA PRO A 652 25.29 25.61 -33.23
C PRO A 652 24.88 24.89 -34.53
N LEU A 653 25.27 25.43 -35.69
CA LEU A 653 25.06 24.79 -37.00
C LEU A 653 25.94 23.54 -37.13
N LEU A 654 27.24 23.69 -36.85
CA LEU A 654 28.19 22.57 -36.88
C LEU A 654 27.81 21.47 -35.88
N GLN A 655 27.33 21.83 -34.69
CA GLN A 655 26.79 20.88 -33.71
C GLN A 655 25.58 20.11 -34.28
N THR A 656 24.65 20.82 -34.92
CA THR A 656 23.47 20.17 -35.50
C THR A 656 23.85 19.25 -36.65
N LYS A 657 24.80 19.65 -37.51
CA LYS A 657 25.39 18.80 -38.56
C LYS A 657 26.01 17.53 -37.98
N LEU A 658 26.82 17.66 -36.93
CA LEU A 658 27.42 16.53 -36.22
C LEU A 658 26.36 15.58 -35.67
N GLU A 659 25.29 16.10 -35.07
CA GLU A 659 24.18 15.30 -34.55
C GLU A 659 23.39 14.59 -35.67
N VAL A 660 23.20 15.24 -36.83
CA VAL A 660 22.58 14.64 -38.03
C VAL A 660 23.42 13.47 -38.55
N LEU A 661 24.74 13.66 -38.67
CA LEU A 661 25.65 12.61 -39.15
C LEU A 661 25.67 11.38 -38.23
N PHE A 662 25.37 11.56 -36.94
CA PHE A 662 25.24 10.47 -35.96
C PHE A 662 23.83 9.89 -35.82
N GLU A 663 22.83 10.49 -36.47
CA GLU A 663 21.44 10.06 -36.34
C GLU A 663 21.24 8.67 -36.95
N GLY A 664 20.64 7.74 -36.19
CA GLY A 664 20.29 6.40 -36.68
C GLY A 664 21.45 5.41 -36.85
N LEU A 665 22.69 5.76 -36.48
CA LEU A 665 23.84 4.85 -36.55
C LEU A 665 23.79 3.76 -35.45
N ASN A 666 23.10 2.65 -35.72
CA ASN A 666 23.06 1.47 -34.85
C ASN A 666 24.26 0.53 -35.10
N GLY A 667 25.47 0.99 -34.76
CA GLY A 667 26.64 0.11 -34.66
C GLY A 667 27.41 -0.18 -35.96
N ALA A 668 27.03 0.41 -37.10
CA ALA A 668 27.77 0.27 -38.35
C ALA A 668 27.92 1.63 -39.06
N MET A 669 28.82 2.47 -38.54
CA MET A 669 29.22 3.72 -39.20
C MET A 669 30.04 3.38 -40.46
N LYS A 670 29.66 3.95 -41.61
CA LYS A 670 30.42 3.83 -42.85
C LYS A 670 31.71 4.66 -42.77
N PRO A 671 32.80 4.27 -43.45
CA PRO A 671 34.07 5.01 -43.40
C PRO A 671 33.94 6.45 -43.94
N GLU A 672 33.13 6.65 -44.99
CA GLU A 672 32.82 7.98 -45.54
C GLU A 672 32.16 8.90 -44.49
N THR A 673 31.18 8.37 -43.76
CA THR A 673 30.51 9.09 -42.66
C THR A 673 31.46 9.35 -41.50
N ALA A 674 32.35 8.40 -41.19
CA ALA A 674 33.35 8.56 -40.14
C ALA A 674 34.34 9.70 -40.45
N ASN A 675 34.81 9.81 -41.70
CA ASN A 675 35.67 10.91 -42.13
C ASN A 675 34.94 12.26 -42.08
N ALA A 676 33.69 12.32 -42.59
CA ALA A 676 32.88 13.54 -42.52
C ALA A 676 32.61 13.99 -41.07
N VAL A 677 32.42 13.05 -40.14
CA VAL A 677 32.32 13.36 -38.71
C VAL A 677 33.61 13.97 -38.16
N ILE A 678 34.76 13.39 -38.50
CA ILE A 678 36.06 13.86 -38.00
C ILE A 678 36.31 15.29 -38.48
N GLU A 679 36.03 15.59 -39.75
CA GLU A 679 36.17 16.93 -40.31
C GLU A 679 35.28 17.95 -39.58
N VAL A 680 34.00 17.65 -39.39
CA VAL A 680 33.06 18.55 -38.68
C VAL A 680 33.45 18.71 -37.21
N ALA A 681 33.88 17.63 -36.55
CA ALA A 681 34.35 17.70 -35.18
C ALA A 681 35.62 18.57 -35.07
N ASP A 682 36.56 18.46 -36.01
CA ASP A 682 37.77 19.28 -36.02
C ASP A 682 37.48 20.76 -36.31
N GLN A 683 36.51 21.06 -37.17
CA GLN A 683 36.00 22.42 -37.35
C GLN A 683 35.39 23.00 -36.06
N ILE A 684 34.65 22.20 -35.30
CA ILE A 684 34.10 22.63 -34.00
C ILE A 684 35.25 22.89 -33.00
N LEU A 685 36.20 21.97 -32.90
CA LEU A 685 37.30 22.07 -31.94
C LEU A 685 38.27 23.21 -32.28
N ALA A 686 38.46 23.55 -33.56
CA ALA A 686 39.25 24.69 -33.99
C ALA A 686 38.59 26.05 -33.66
N ASN A 687 37.25 26.10 -33.63
CA ASN A 687 36.48 27.32 -33.34
C ASN A 687 36.22 27.54 -31.84
N ILE A 688 36.69 26.66 -30.96
CA ILE A 688 36.53 26.79 -29.50
C ILE A 688 37.92 27.00 -28.87
N ASP A 689 38.08 28.09 -28.13
CA ASP A 689 39.30 28.34 -27.35
C ASP A 689 39.33 27.46 -26.09
N PHE A 690 40.14 26.40 -26.15
CA PHE A 690 40.36 25.48 -25.02
C PHE A 690 41.03 26.15 -23.82
N THR A 691 41.86 27.17 -24.03
CA THR A 691 42.58 27.87 -22.95
C THR A 691 41.60 28.72 -22.17
N GLU A 692 40.72 29.45 -22.86
CA GLU A 692 39.67 30.25 -22.23
C GLU A 692 38.65 29.36 -21.48
N LEU A 693 38.21 28.27 -22.12
CA LEU A 693 37.24 27.34 -21.53
C LEU A 693 37.80 26.65 -20.28
N SER A 694 39.07 26.22 -20.31
CA SER A 694 39.72 25.55 -19.17
C SER A 694 40.03 26.51 -18.03
N ALA A 695 40.48 27.73 -18.34
CA ALA A 695 40.70 28.79 -17.35
C ALA A 695 39.40 29.15 -16.61
N TYR A 696 38.26 29.17 -17.31
CA TYR A 696 36.96 29.46 -16.71
C TYR A 696 36.53 28.42 -15.66
N TYR A 697 36.71 27.12 -15.93
CA TYR A 697 36.38 26.06 -14.97
C TYR A 697 37.46 25.79 -13.93
N GLY A 698 38.69 26.29 -14.14
CA GLY A 698 39.79 26.21 -13.16
C GLY A 698 39.56 27.03 -11.89
N VAL A 699 38.66 28.02 -11.92
CA VAL A 699 38.33 28.88 -10.77
C VAL A 699 36.83 28.82 -10.47
N LYS A 700 36.46 28.76 -9.18
CA LYS A 700 35.06 28.75 -8.74
C LYS A 700 34.40 30.08 -9.06
N GLN A 701 33.33 30.04 -9.86
CA GLN A 701 32.64 31.24 -10.35
C GLN A 701 31.54 31.72 -9.37
N GLU A 702 31.46 33.01 -9.10
CA GLU A 702 30.39 33.63 -8.30
C GLU A 702 29.20 34.07 -9.18
N LEU A 703 27.99 33.58 -8.87
CA LEU A 703 26.79 33.79 -9.69
C LEU A 703 25.90 34.92 -9.17
N ASN A 704 26.52 36.06 -8.85
CA ASN A 704 25.89 37.14 -8.10
C ASN A 704 25.07 38.10 -8.99
N ASN A 705 25.25 38.09 -10.31
CA ASN A 705 24.53 38.97 -11.26
C ASN A 705 24.05 38.22 -12.53
N GLU A 706 23.14 38.82 -13.30
CA GLU A 706 22.62 38.19 -14.54
C GLU A 706 23.68 38.00 -15.62
N ALA A 707 24.69 38.88 -15.68
CA ALA A 707 25.81 38.75 -16.63
C ALA A 707 26.65 37.50 -16.37
N ALA A 708 26.99 37.19 -15.11
CA ALA A 708 27.71 35.98 -14.73
C ALA A 708 26.87 34.72 -14.99
N LYS A 709 25.54 34.76 -14.75
CA LYS A 709 24.63 33.66 -15.11
C LYS A 709 24.58 33.42 -16.62
N LYS A 710 24.58 34.48 -17.44
CA LYS A 710 24.60 34.38 -18.90
C LYS A 710 25.93 33.83 -19.41
N LYS A 711 27.06 34.32 -18.90
CA LYS A 711 28.40 33.81 -19.21
C LYS A 711 28.55 32.34 -18.83
N LYS A 712 28.04 31.92 -17.66
CA LYS A 712 28.01 30.50 -17.28
C LYS A 712 27.24 29.64 -18.27
N LYS A 713 26.05 30.05 -18.69
CA LYS A 713 25.26 29.30 -19.69
C LYS A 713 26.03 29.14 -21.01
N GLU A 714 26.66 30.21 -21.49
CA GLU A 714 27.47 30.16 -22.72
C GLU A 714 28.66 29.20 -22.60
N PHE A 715 29.40 29.25 -21.49
CA PHE A 715 30.54 28.35 -21.26
C PHE A 715 30.09 26.89 -21.01
N ASP A 716 28.95 26.66 -20.34
CA ASP A 716 28.34 25.34 -20.18
C ASP A 716 27.92 24.75 -21.54
N GLU A 717 27.38 25.58 -22.45
CA GLU A 717 27.06 25.18 -23.83
C GLU A 717 28.32 24.86 -24.63
N LYS A 718 29.35 25.72 -24.61
CA LYS A 718 30.66 25.45 -25.25
C LYS A 718 31.26 24.14 -24.73
N LYS A 719 31.29 23.91 -23.41
CA LYS A 719 31.76 22.65 -22.80
C LYS A 719 30.98 21.44 -23.33
N LYS A 720 29.65 21.52 -23.39
CA LYS A 720 28.80 20.44 -23.90
C LYS A 720 29.09 20.12 -25.37
N ILE A 721 29.31 21.14 -26.19
CA ILE A 721 29.62 21.00 -27.62
C ILE A 721 31.02 20.38 -27.80
N THR A 722 32.03 20.86 -27.07
CA THR A 722 33.38 20.28 -27.07
C THR A 722 33.37 18.80 -26.70
N ILE A 723 32.64 18.41 -25.65
CA ILE A 723 32.49 17.00 -25.25
C ILE A 723 31.83 16.18 -26.37
N SER A 724 30.77 16.70 -26.98
CA SER A 724 30.07 16.01 -28.07
C SER A 724 30.99 15.80 -29.28
N ALA A 725 31.72 16.83 -29.70
CA ALA A 725 32.67 16.78 -30.82
C ALA A 725 33.82 15.79 -30.56
N LEU A 726 34.49 15.88 -29.40
CA LEU A 726 35.57 14.97 -29.02
C LEU A 726 35.09 13.50 -28.96
N ARG A 727 33.90 13.26 -28.40
CA ARG A 727 33.32 11.90 -28.34
C ARG A 727 33.05 11.35 -29.73
N CYS A 728 32.39 12.14 -30.58
CA CYS A 728 32.07 11.75 -31.95
C CYS A 728 33.33 11.45 -32.76
N LYS A 729 34.33 12.33 -32.68
CA LYS A 729 35.65 12.13 -33.30
C LYS A 729 36.31 10.84 -32.83
N ALA A 730 36.36 10.59 -31.53
CA ALA A 730 36.95 9.38 -30.98
C ALA A 730 36.21 8.10 -31.43
N GLN A 731 34.87 8.12 -31.47
CA GLN A 731 34.09 6.98 -31.98
C GLN A 731 34.36 6.71 -33.47
N SER A 732 34.43 7.75 -34.30
CA SER A 732 34.72 7.61 -35.73
C SER A 732 36.13 7.11 -36.01
N LEU A 733 37.13 7.63 -35.28
CA LEU A 733 38.51 7.10 -35.31
C LEU A 733 38.56 5.64 -34.86
N ALA A 734 37.69 5.25 -33.92
CA ALA A 734 37.61 3.85 -33.49
C ALA A 734 37.10 2.92 -34.58
N VAL A 735 36.02 3.30 -35.27
CA VAL A 735 35.46 2.52 -36.38
C VAL A 735 36.47 2.36 -37.53
N LEU A 736 37.18 3.43 -37.88
CA LEU A 736 38.19 3.40 -38.95
C LEU A 736 39.37 2.48 -38.60
N ALA A 737 39.83 2.50 -37.34
CA ALA A 737 40.93 1.67 -36.86
C ALA A 737 40.55 0.17 -36.73
N ASP A 738 39.30 -0.15 -36.38
CA ASP A 738 38.86 -1.55 -36.23
C ASP A 738 38.58 -2.20 -37.60
N ARG A 739 38.06 -1.45 -38.59
CA ARG A 739 37.87 -1.95 -39.97
C ARG A 739 39.18 -2.15 -40.73
N SER A 740 40.16 -1.27 -40.52
CA SER A 740 41.47 -1.40 -41.17
C SER A 740 42.19 -2.68 -40.73
N LYS A 741 41.99 -3.14 -39.48
CA LYS A 741 42.44 -4.46 -38.99
C LYS A 741 41.73 -5.65 -39.66
N THR A 742 40.44 -5.53 -39.97
CA THR A 742 39.67 -6.63 -40.61
C THR A 742 39.96 -6.76 -42.11
N THR A 743 40.36 -5.66 -42.75
CA THR A 743 40.63 -5.59 -44.21
C THR A 743 42.09 -5.93 -44.55
N SER A 744 43.00 -5.84 -43.57
CA SER A 744 44.44 -6.08 -43.74
C SER A 744 44.85 -7.54 -43.61
N SER A 745 44.17 -8.47 -44.30
CA SER A 745 44.64 -9.86 -44.43
C SER A 745 45.73 -10.05 -45.50
N PHE A 746 46.29 -8.95 -46.03
CA PHE A 746 47.42 -8.97 -46.97
C PHE A 746 48.53 -7.99 -46.54
N ASP A 747 49.76 -8.49 -46.59
CA ASP A 747 50.95 -8.06 -45.85
C ASP A 747 51.66 -6.86 -46.51
N SER A 748 51.15 -5.64 -46.34
CA SER A 748 51.85 -4.40 -46.73
C SER A 748 52.27 -3.57 -45.50
N SER A 749 53.52 -3.12 -45.47
CA SER A 749 54.06 -2.27 -44.40
C SER A 749 53.34 -0.92 -44.27
N SER A 750 52.82 -0.38 -45.38
CA SER A 750 52.06 0.89 -45.42
C SER A 750 50.68 0.80 -44.76
N SER A 751 50.00 -0.34 -44.84
CA SER A 751 48.70 -0.53 -44.18
C SER A 751 48.83 -0.63 -42.65
N ARG A 752 49.94 -1.18 -42.14
CA ARG A 752 50.22 -1.24 -40.68
C ARG A 752 50.49 0.14 -40.09
N VAL A 753 51.24 0.99 -40.80
CA VAL A 753 51.54 2.37 -40.37
C VAL A 753 50.27 3.21 -40.22
N ASN A 754 49.32 3.10 -41.15
CA ASN A 754 48.04 3.83 -41.09
C ASN A 754 47.14 3.36 -39.91
N ILE A 755 47.19 2.07 -39.55
CA ILE A 755 46.46 1.52 -38.38
C ILE A 755 47.04 2.07 -37.06
N GLU A 756 48.36 2.10 -36.93
CA GLU A 756 49.04 2.64 -35.75
C GLU A 756 48.80 4.13 -35.58
N GLU A 757 48.81 4.89 -36.68
CA GLU A 757 48.53 6.32 -36.68
C GLU A 757 47.08 6.62 -36.24
N LEU A 758 46.09 5.93 -36.80
CA LEU A 758 44.69 6.05 -36.39
C LEU A 758 44.48 5.65 -34.93
N ALA A 759 45.20 4.64 -34.44
CA ALA A 759 45.16 4.25 -33.03
C ALA A 759 45.78 5.31 -32.11
N ALA A 760 46.90 5.93 -32.49
CA ALA A 760 47.52 7.01 -31.73
C ALA A 760 46.64 8.27 -31.72
N GLN A 761 46.00 8.61 -32.84
CA GLN A 761 45.04 9.71 -32.91
C GLN A 761 43.80 9.46 -32.04
N PHE A 762 43.29 8.22 -32.01
CA PHE A 762 42.22 7.82 -31.10
C PHE A 762 42.62 8.03 -29.64
N GLU A 763 43.79 7.52 -29.23
CA GLU A 763 44.26 7.60 -27.85
C GLU A 763 44.43 9.06 -27.40
N LYS A 764 45.05 9.90 -28.23
CA LYS A 764 45.20 11.34 -27.96
C LYS A 764 43.84 12.04 -27.83
N THR A 765 42.90 11.73 -28.73
CA THR A 765 41.55 12.32 -28.71
C THR A 765 40.77 11.85 -27.47
N TYR A 766 40.91 10.59 -27.08
CA TYR A 766 40.28 10.01 -25.89
C TYR A 766 40.82 10.63 -24.60
N GLN A 767 42.15 10.76 -24.46
CA GLN A 767 42.79 11.43 -23.32
C GLN A 767 42.33 12.88 -23.20
N THR A 768 42.24 13.59 -24.33
CA THR A 768 41.69 14.95 -24.37
C THR A 768 40.23 14.96 -23.93
N ALA A 769 39.40 14.04 -24.41
CA ALA A 769 37.99 13.93 -24.01
C ALA A 769 37.82 13.68 -22.50
N MET A 770 38.66 12.82 -21.92
CA MET A 770 38.62 12.49 -20.49
C MET A 770 38.92 13.67 -19.56
N GLN A 771 39.63 14.69 -20.03
CA GLN A 771 39.82 15.93 -19.27
C GLN A 771 38.51 16.72 -19.06
N TRP A 772 37.49 16.49 -19.89
CA TRP A 772 36.23 17.22 -19.89
C TRP A 772 35.01 16.39 -19.45
N LEU A 773 35.13 15.05 -19.46
CA LEU A 773 34.05 14.12 -19.18
C LEU A 773 33.85 13.88 -17.67
N ASP A 774 32.67 14.25 -17.15
CA ASP A 774 32.25 13.92 -15.78
C ASP A 774 31.65 12.50 -15.73
N ALA A 775 32.49 11.49 -15.44
CA ALA A 775 32.14 10.08 -15.18
C ALA A 775 31.34 9.33 -16.28
N THR A 776 31.31 7.99 -16.19
CA THR A 776 30.54 7.09 -17.10
C THR A 776 29.04 7.08 -16.79
N SER A 777 28.47 8.24 -16.44
CA SER A 777 27.08 8.39 -15.98
C SER A 777 26.05 8.43 -17.11
N ASP A 778 26.45 8.87 -18.31
CA ASP A 778 25.65 8.85 -19.56
C ASP A 778 26.05 7.64 -20.42
N LEU A 779 25.08 6.99 -21.07
CA LEU A 779 25.32 5.87 -22.00
C LEU A 779 26.34 6.24 -23.07
N LYS A 780 26.28 7.46 -23.61
CA LYS A 780 27.18 7.87 -24.70
C LYS A 780 28.64 7.90 -24.25
N ASN A 781 28.88 8.32 -23.01
CA ASN A 781 30.21 8.36 -22.40
C ASN A 781 30.68 6.96 -21.99
N LEU A 782 29.76 6.14 -21.48
CA LEU A 782 30.00 4.72 -21.20
C LEU A 782 30.44 3.96 -22.46
N LEU A 783 29.75 4.17 -23.59
CA LEU A 783 30.10 3.52 -24.87
C LEU A 783 31.53 3.85 -25.29
N LEU A 784 31.93 5.12 -25.23
CA LEU A 784 33.31 5.51 -25.55
C LEU A 784 34.34 4.86 -24.62
N TYR A 785 34.06 4.84 -23.31
CA TYR A 785 34.92 4.18 -22.33
C TYR A 785 35.04 2.68 -22.58
N VAL A 786 33.92 2.00 -22.86
CA VAL A 786 33.90 0.58 -23.19
C VAL A 786 34.68 0.30 -24.48
N THR A 787 34.54 1.13 -25.51
CA THR A 787 35.32 1.00 -26.75
C THR A 787 36.83 1.09 -26.47
N HIS A 788 37.28 2.05 -25.66
CA HIS A 788 38.67 2.19 -25.26
C HIS A 788 39.18 0.94 -24.50
N GLU A 789 38.46 0.48 -23.48
CA GLU A 789 38.87 -0.69 -22.69
C GLU A 789 38.82 -2.00 -23.51
N ARG A 790 37.83 -2.16 -24.39
CA ARG A 790 37.73 -3.31 -25.31
C ARG A 790 38.91 -3.37 -26.27
N ARG A 791 39.32 -2.23 -26.85
CA ARG A 791 40.50 -2.14 -27.73
C ARG A 791 41.82 -2.44 -27.03
N ALA A 792 41.89 -2.18 -25.74
CA ALA A 792 43.04 -2.51 -24.91
C ALA A 792 42.95 -3.90 -24.25
N HIS A 793 41.97 -4.72 -24.62
CA HIS A 793 41.70 -6.05 -24.07
C HIS A 793 41.47 -6.09 -22.54
N ARG A 794 41.00 -4.99 -21.96
CA ARG A 794 40.68 -4.86 -20.52
C ARG A 794 39.18 -5.01 -20.25
N TYR A 795 38.60 -6.12 -20.71
CA TYR A 795 37.14 -6.36 -20.66
C TYR A 795 36.54 -6.28 -19.24
N GLY A 796 37.30 -6.64 -18.21
CA GLY A 796 36.85 -6.53 -16.81
C GLY A 796 36.52 -5.09 -16.39
N ASN A 797 37.32 -4.11 -16.83
CA ASN A 797 37.06 -2.69 -16.56
C ASN A 797 35.81 -2.20 -17.28
N ALA A 798 35.62 -2.64 -18.54
CA ALA A 798 34.42 -2.34 -19.30
C ALA A 798 33.15 -2.88 -18.62
N ILE A 799 33.16 -4.15 -18.18
CA ILE A 799 32.05 -4.76 -17.45
C ILE A 799 31.80 -4.03 -16.12
N LYS A 800 32.86 -3.66 -15.39
CA LYS A 800 32.75 -2.90 -14.15
C LYS A 800 32.07 -1.55 -14.36
N ALA A 801 32.43 -0.82 -15.42
CA ALA A 801 31.80 0.45 -15.77
C ALA A 801 30.33 0.28 -16.18
N ILE A 802 30.00 -0.76 -16.94
CA ILE A 802 28.61 -1.07 -17.32
C ILE A 802 27.78 -1.41 -16.08
N ASN A 803 28.29 -2.25 -15.18
CA ASN A 803 27.59 -2.59 -13.94
C ASN A 803 27.36 -1.35 -13.06
N LYS A 804 28.35 -0.46 -12.98
CA LYS A 804 28.21 0.82 -12.26
C LYS A 804 27.09 1.68 -12.88
N TYR A 805 27.10 1.87 -14.21
CA TYR A 805 26.06 2.60 -14.92
C TYR A 805 24.66 2.02 -14.65
N LEU A 806 24.50 0.70 -14.79
CA LEU A 806 23.23 0.01 -14.54
C LEU A 806 22.75 0.14 -13.09
N SER A 807 23.66 0.26 -12.11
CA SER A 807 23.30 0.43 -10.70
C SER A 807 22.94 1.87 -10.30
N GLU A 808 23.48 2.87 -11.01
CA GLU A 808 23.26 4.29 -10.71
C GLU A 808 22.07 4.88 -11.47
N GLN A 809 21.76 4.31 -12.64
CA GLN A 809 20.65 4.72 -13.49
C GLN A 809 19.31 4.30 -12.89
N GLY A 810 18.37 5.24 -12.88
CA GLY A 810 16.96 4.92 -12.63
C GLY A 810 16.35 4.22 -13.84
N LEU A 811 15.18 3.61 -13.70
CA LEU A 811 14.46 3.00 -14.82
C LEU A 811 13.24 3.83 -15.19
N THR A 812 13.31 4.58 -16.29
CA THR A 812 12.23 5.45 -16.79
C THR A 812 11.83 5.03 -18.19
N LYS A 813 10.61 5.41 -18.62
CA LYS A 813 10.13 5.10 -19.98
C LYS A 813 11.04 5.64 -21.09
N GLU A 814 11.79 6.71 -20.81
CA GLU A 814 12.70 7.37 -21.74
C GLU A 814 14.03 6.61 -21.88
N ASN A 815 14.56 6.04 -20.79
CA ASN A 815 15.88 5.40 -20.78
C ASN A 815 15.87 3.87 -20.89
N VAL A 816 14.69 3.24 -20.95
CA VAL A 816 14.54 1.77 -21.15
C VAL A 816 15.45 1.25 -22.27
N LYS A 817 15.41 1.91 -23.45
CA LYS A 817 16.20 1.50 -24.62
C LYS A 817 17.70 1.63 -24.38
N GLU A 818 18.12 2.61 -23.59
CA GLU A 818 19.53 2.83 -23.25
C GLU A 818 20.05 1.76 -22.30
N ILE A 819 19.24 1.40 -21.30
CA ILE A 819 19.54 0.31 -20.36
C ILE A 819 19.58 -1.04 -21.09
N GLU A 820 18.65 -1.28 -22.02
CA GLU A 820 18.68 -2.50 -22.84
C GLU A 820 19.95 -2.57 -23.69
N LYS A 821 20.37 -1.45 -24.30
CA LYS A 821 21.64 -1.37 -25.04
C LYS A 821 22.85 -1.67 -24.14
N ALA A 822 22.89 -1.12 -22.93
CA ALA A 822 23.98 -1.38 -21.98
C ALA A 822 24.02 -2.87 -21.54
N ILE A 823 22.86 -3.50 -21.35
CA ILE A 823 22.76 -4.95 -21.08
C ILE A 823 23.23 -5.77 -22.29
N GLY A 824 22.86 -5.38 -23.50
CA GLY A 824 23.34 -6.01 -24.74
C GLY A 824 24.86 -5.94 -24.86
N LEU A 825 25.45 -4.79 -24.60
CA LEU A 825 26.90 -4.59 -24.57
C LEU A 825 27.59 -5.47 -23.52
N ARG A 826 26.98 -5.64 -22.33
CA ARG A 826 27.49 -6.57 -21.32
C ARG A 826 27.49 -8.01 -21.82
N LEU A 827 26.42 -8.45 -22.49
CA LEU A 827 26.33 -9.78 -23.10
C LEU A 827 27.40 -10.00 -24.18
N GLU A 828 27.67 -9.00 -25.02
CA GLU A 828 28.75 -9.08 -26.02
C GLU A 828 30.11 -9.29 -25.37
N LEU A 829 30.44 -8.51 -24.34
CA LEU A 829 31.71 -8.64 -23.62
C LEU A 829 31.85 -9.99 -22.90
N LEU A 830 30.75 -10.50 -22.33
CA LEU A 830 30.74 -11.83 -21.69
C LEU A 830 30.99 -12.95 -22.72
N ARG A 831 30.48 -12.79 -23.95
CA ARG A 831 30.76 -13.71 -25.08
C ARG A 831 32.23 -13.65 -25.50
N GLU A 832 32.82 -12.47 -25.59
CA GLU A 832 34.26 -12.33 -25.89
C GLU A 832 35.16 -12.97 -24.82
N LEU A 833 34.71 -12.97 -23.56
CA LEU A 833 35.40 -13.62 -22.45
C LEU A 833 35.13 -15.13 -22.34
N ASN A 834 34.21 -15.69 -23.15
CA ASN A 834 33.75 -17.09 -23.06
C ASN A 834 33.23 -17.47 -21.66
N TRP A 835 32.49 -16.57 -21.01
CA TRP A 835 31.91 -16.81 -19.68
C TRP A 835 30.50 -17.39 -19.77
N ASP A 836 30.38 -18.63 -20.25
CA ASP A 836 29.12 -19.28 -20.62
C ASP A 836 28.02 -19.26 -19.54
N ILE A 837 28.40 -19.48 -18.28
CA ILE A 837 27.46 -19.45 -17.14
C ILE A 837 26.82 -18.07 -17.01
N TRP A 838 27.61 -17.00 -17.17
CA TRP A 838 27.13 -15.62 -17.06
C TRP A 838 26.32 -15.18 -18.28
N ILE A 839 26.68 -15.67 -19.47
CA ILE A 839 25.90 -15.47 -20.69
C ILE A 839 24.50 -16.08 -20.50
N ALA A 840 24.42 -17.35 -20.12
CA ALA A 840 23.15 -18.05 -19.90
C ALA A 840 22.32 -17.40 -18.78
N TYR A 841 22.96 -16.94 -17.70
CA TYR A 841 22.30 -16.19 -16.64
C TYR A 841 21.67 -14.91 -17.19
N GLU A 842 22.44 -14.10 -17.92
CA GLU A 842 21.99 -12.80 -18.38
C GLU A 842 20.92 -12.89 -19.47
N GLU A 843 20.99 -13.89 -20.36
CA GLU A 843 19.95 -14.18 -21.35
C GLU A 843 18.62 -14.57 -20.68
N LYS A 844 18.66 -15.43 -19.66
CA LYS A 844 17.46 -15.80 -18.87
C LYS A 844 16.88 -14.59 -18.13
N TRP A 845 17.74 -13.80 -17.48
CA TRP A 845 17.31 -12.62 -16.75
C TRP A 845 16.78 -11.51 -17.64
N LYS A 846 17.28 -11.39 -18.89
CA LYS A 846 16.74 -10.45 -19.87
C LYS A 846 15.25 -10.67 -20.10
N LEU A 847 14.80 -11.92 -20.21
CA LEU A 847 13.38 -12.27 -20.39
C LEU A 847 12.51 -11.86 -19.19
N ILE A 848 13.07 -11.85 -17.97
CA ILE A 848 12.36 -11.42 -16.76
C ILE A 848 12.38 -9.90 -16.64
N ARG A 849 13.51 -9.26 -16.95
CA ARG A 849 13.69 -7.79 -16.86
C ARG A 849 12.94 -7.04 -17.95
N ALA A 850 12.72 -7.65 -19.10
CA ALA A 850 11.96 -7.12 -20.22
C ALA A 850 11.08 -8.23 -20.82
N PRO A 851 9.92 -8.53 -20.23
CA PRO A 851 9.04 -9.59 -20.69
C PRO A 851 8.55 -9.34 -22.14
N PRO A 852 8.73 -10.29 -23.07
CA PRO A 852 8.35 -10.09 -24.47
C PRO A 852 6.83 -9.99 -24.67
N GLY A 853 6.04 -10.66 -23.83
CA GLY A 853 4.57 -10.56 -23.82
C GLY A 853 4.03 -9.27 -23.22
N GLY A 854 4.89 -8.37 -22.71
CA GLY A 854 4.48 -7.13 -22.06
C GLY A 854 3.90 -7.37 -20.67
N TYR A 855 2.71 -6.83 -20.41
CA TYR A 855 2.08 -6.96 -19.09
C TYR A 855 1.57 -8.38 -18.86
N ALA A 856 1.80 -8.90 -17.66
CA ALA A 856 1.23 -10.18 -17.24
C ALA A 856 -0.32 -10.16 -17.34
N PRO A 857 -0.95 -11.28 -17.73
CA PRO A 857 -2.41 -11.41 -17.72
C PRO A 857 -2.95 -11.40 -16.28
N PHE A 858 -4.25 -11.14 -16.16
CA PHE A 858 -5.02 -11.23 -14.91
C PHE A 858 -5.71 -12.59 -14.79
#